data_AF-A0A673Y1B3-F1
#
_entry.id   AF-A0A673Y1B3-F1
#
_cell.length_a   1.000
_cell.length_b   1.000
_cell.length_c   1.000
_cell.angle_alpha   90.00
_cell.angle_beta   90.00
_cell.angle_gamma   90.00
#
_symmetry.space_group_name_H-M   'P 1'
#
loop_
_entity.id
_entity.type
_entity.pdbx_description
1 polymer ?
#
loop_
_entity_poly.entity_id
_entity_poly.type
_entity_poly.pdbx_seq_one_letter_code
_entity_poly.pdbx_strand_id
1 'polypeptide(L)'
;MKVPANLNISYGDMDPPDTPPTMSIDKLFPALLECFGIILCGYIAGRANIITSTQGKGLGNFVSKFALPALLFKNMVLLDFGNVIWPFLWSILIAKVSVFFIVCVITLLVASPDTRFSKAGLFSIFATQSNDFALGYPIVEALYKNTHPEYLQYIYLVAPVSLMLLNPIGFAFCEIQKWRDQRDRQQNKLQIVGVVILQVLKNPIVFMVVIGIIFHFILAQKIPAFMEQFVDGLANSFGGAALFYLGLSMVGQLGKLTRSTVVALILLITAKLLVMPLICREMVELLYVDHTNSGLNQSSLSNYAFLYGVFPTAPSVAIYAAHYNMELQVVTSGMVLSTFLSAPIMYVSAWLLTIPWMDPKPLMDSLQNVSYNVSIISLVTLVSLTVMFLSKKFKRLPHMFTLNLFLAQILACVGMILWNFVVRQDSFIGHVLTFTLLYGSLYSTYVWPGLIALSLVLMKRGGELKVAPGFLVIAGWGVPGLVAAVLLITGERMPDTIDSAFFYGTPQVRRTGESRYSESPLVEHDFIILTYCLFDFRRTSAPQLCFDSFETMSLPCGSLAMSALWPSSGPCGTGCESTGCLLAQEEQQKQLADRQVARHVLLCLLLTVSLLANLSSCLWWLFNRVPGRLYLELQFFCAVVNYGQGFISFGIFGLDKHLIILPFKKRMSSLWHSMKPEEQPQLVVSDDITMTCTQFTTYHKEQCVRDIVQKKRCGERMVADTFLGTELVEWLLQVGLSQDRGEALLYGGRLQQGGVLQHITQEYGFQDDELHYRFTGSTYLAVITNRGELKSAAF
;
A
#
# COMPACT_ATOMS: atom_id res chain seq x y z
N MET A 1 4.71 1.26 82.68
CA MET A 1 4.39 -0.08 82.14
C MET A 1 5.50 -0.48 81.19
N LYS A 2 6.14 -1.62 81.46
CA LYS A 2 7.27 -2.19 80.72
C LYS A 2 6.77 -2.92 79.46
N VAL A 3 7.56 -2.87 78.40
CA VAL A 3 7.52 -3.79 77.25
C VAL A 3 8.00 -5.18 77.68
N PRO A 4 7.36 -6.26 77.19
CA PRO A 4 8.05 -7.30 76.41
C PRO A 4 7.22 -7.66 75.15
N ALA A 5 7.78 -7.79 73.94
CA ALA A 5 8.74 -8.76 73.40
C ALA A 5 8.18 -10.19 73.22
N ASN A 6 8.06 -10.58 71.95
CA ASN A 6 8.07 -11.92 71.34
C ASN A 6 6.80 -12.80 71.44
N LEU A 7 6.06 -12.88 70.31
CA LEU A 7 5.60 -14.17 69.82
C LEU A 7 5.95 -14.30 68.32
N ASN A 8 6.84 -15.24 68.07
CA ASN A 8 7.37 -15.67 66.79
C ASN A 8 6.27 -16.49 66.08
N ILE A 9 5.67 -15.99 65.00
CA ILE A 9 4.80 -16.78 64.12
C ILE A 9 5.62 -17.06 62.86
N SER A 10 5.80 -18.34 62.55
CA SER A 10 6.64 -18.81 61.45
C SER A 10 6.10 -18.30 60.11
N TYR A 11 7.01 -17.80 59.27
CA TYR A 11 6.78 -17.67 57.84
C TYR A 11 6.52 -19.07 57.27
N GLY A 12 5.24 -19.42 57.10
CA GLY A 12 4.85 -20.35 56.06
C GLY A 12 4.89 -19.59 54.75
N ASP A 13 5.66 -20.07 53.78
CA ASP A 13 5.57 -19.67 52.38
C ASP A 13 4.09 -19.73 51.96
N MET A 14 3.44 -18.57 51.90
CA MET A 14 2.22 -18.40 51.13
C MET A 14 2.69 -18.01 49.73
N ASP A 15 2.63 -18.98 48.81
CA ASP A 15 2.64 -18.72 47.38
C ASP A 15 1.70 -17.53 47.08
N PRO A 16 2.13 -16.57 46.22
CA PRO A 16 1.27 -15.44 45.87
C PRO A 16 -0.02 -15.98 45.23
N PRO A 17 -1.18 -15.35 45.51
CA PRO A 17 -2.46 -15.82 45.01
C PRO A 17 -2.41 -15.96 43.49
N ASP A 18 -2.87 -17.11 43.00
CA ASP A 18 -2.88 -17.51 41.60
C ASP A 18 -3.16 -16.33 40.67
N THR A 19 -2.12 -15.94 39.93
CA THR A 19 -2.26 -14.98 38.83
C THR A 19 -3.33 -15.50 37.86
N PRO A 20 -4.37 -14.70 37.53
CA PRO A 20 -5.34 -15.11 36.53
C PRO A 20 -4.58 -15.42 35.23
N PRO A 21 -4.98 -16.44 34.46
CA PRO A 21 -4.15 -16.99 33.39
C PRO A 21 -3.91 -15.90 32.33
N THR A 22 -2.70 -15.38 32.33
CA THR A 22 -2.24 -14.39 31.35
C THR A 22 -2.21 -15.05 29.97
N MET A 23 -2.69 -14.35 28.93
CA MET A 23 -2.62 -14.85 27.55
C MET A 23 -1.18 -15.29 27.23
N SER A 24 -1.01 -16.47 26.65
CA SER A 24 0.30 -17.08 26.42
C SER A 24 1.04 -16.43 25.24
N ILE A 25 1.60 -15.23 25.45
CA ILE A 25 2.33 -14.51 24.40
C ILE A 25 3.56 -15.25 23.89
N ASP A 26 4.19 -16.06 24.74
CA ASP A 26 5.34 -16.89 24.38
C ASP A 26 5.00 -17.89 23.26
N LYS A 27 3.73 -18.24 23.10
CA LYS A 27 3.24 -19.12 22.02
C LYS A 27 2.82 -18.36 20.76
N LEU A 28 2.59 -17.05 20.86
CA LEU A 28 2.20 -16.23 19.71
C LEU A 28 3.33 -16.08 18.70
N PHE A 29 4.55 -15.80 19.16
CA PHE A 29 5.69 -15.64 18.25
C PHE A 29 5.98 -16.92 17.44
N PRO A 30 6.04 -18.13 18.06
CA PRO A 30 6.10 -19.39 17.32
C PRO A 30 4.97 -19.57 16.31
N ALA A 31 3.71 -19.26 16.67
CA ALA A 31 2.58 -19.40 15.76
C ALA A 31 2.64 -18.43 14.57
N LEU A 32 3.07 -17.19 14.78
CA LEU A 32 3.33 -16.23 13.71
C LEU A 32 4.48 -16.71 12.83
N LEU A 33 5.57 -17.20 13.43
CA LEU A 33 6.72 -17.72 12.70
C LEU A 33 6.33 -18.93 11.84
N GLU A 34 5.49 -19.83 12.35
CA GLU A 34 4.94 -20.96 11.61
C GLU A 34 4.10 -20.46 10.42
N CYS A 35 3.12 -19.58 10.68
CA CYS A 35 2.21 -19.08 9.65
C CYS A 35 2.96 -18.33 8.53
N PHE A 36 3.77 -17.34 8.90
CA PHE A 36 4.52 -16.52 7.94
C PHE A 36 5.70 -17.26 7.33
N GLY A 37 6.29 -18.22 8.04
CA GLY A 37 7.32 -19.12 7.51
C GLY A 37 6.79 -20.00 6.37
N ILE A 38 5.61 -20.61 6.54
CA ILE A 38 4.97 -21.42 5.48
C ILE A 38 4.59 -20.53 4.29
N ILE A 39 4.05 -19.32 4.53
CA ILE A 39 3.77 -18.34 3.46
C ILE A 39 5.05 -17.98 2.70
N LEU A 40 6.15 -17.73 3.40
CA LEU A 40 7.43 -17.41 2.79
C LEU A 40 7.96 -18.56 1.93
N CYS A 41 7.86 -19.80 2.40
CA CYS A 41 8.20 -21.00 1.63
C CYS A 41 7.38 -21.09 0.33
N GLY A 42 6.06 -20.85 0.41
CA GLY A 42 5.18 -20.80 -0.76
C GLY A 42 5.58 -19.70 -1.76
N TYR A 43 5.90 -18.51 -1.26
CA TYR A 43 6.36 -17.39 -2.08
C TYR A 43 7.68 -17.72 -2.80
N ILE A 44 8.66 -18.29 -2.08
CA ILE A 44 9.95 -18.69 -2.65
C ILE A 44 9.74 -19.78 -3.72
N ALA A 45 8.92 -20.79 -3.45
CA ALA A 45 8.63 -21.86 -4.39
C ALA A 45 8.00 -21.34 -5.69
N GLY A 46 7.08 -20.38 -5.60
CA GLY A 46 6.47 -19.76 -6.77
C GLY A 46 7.43 -18.84 -7.53
N ARG A 47 8.26 -18.08 -6.81
CA ARG A 47 9.27 -17.18 -7.42
C ARG A 47 10.39 -17.96 -8.12
N ALA A 48 10.82 -19.08 -7.53
CA ALA A 48 11.79 -19.99 -8.11
C ALA A 48 11.18 -20.88 -9.22
N ASN A 49 9.88 -20.74 -9.51
CA ASN A 49 9.14 -21.55 -10.49
C ASN A 49 9.19 -23.06 -10.20
N ILE A 50 9.45 -23.47 -8.95
CA ILE A 50 9.37 -24.87 -8.50
C ILE A 50 7.92 -25.36 -8.62
N ILE A 51 6.98 -24.47 -8.27
CA ILE A 51 5.55 -24.67 -8.50
C ILE A 51 5.08 -23.58 -9.46
N THR A 52 4.67 -24.02 -10.65
CA THR A 52 4.16 -23.15 -11.70
C THR A 52 2.82 -22.52 -11.30
N SER A 53 2.45 -21.40 -11.94
CA SER A 53 1.16 -20.74 -11.68
C SER A 53 -0.05 -21.66 -11.91
N THR A 54 0.02 -22.57 -12.89
CA THR A 54 -1.03 -23.56 -13.17
C THR A 54 -1.14 -24.60 -12.05
N GLN A 55 -0.02 -25.14 -11.57
CA GLN A 55 0.00 -26.04 -10.40
C GLN A 55 -0.51 -25.33 -9.14
N GLY A 56 -0.12 -24.06 -8.93
CA GLY A 56 -0.63 -23.23 -7.84
C GLY A 56 -2.15 -23.08 -7.88
N LYS A 57 -2.75 -22.87 -9.06
CA LYS A 57 -4.22 -22.87 -9.23
C LYS A 57 -4.84 -24.23 -8.86
N GLY A 58 -4.19 -25.33 -9.21
CA GLY A 58 -4.59 -26.68 -8.80
C GLY A 58 -4.62 -26.85 -7.28
N LEU A 59 -3.56 -26.42 -6.60
CA LEU A 59 -3.49 -26.42 -5.13
C LEU A 59 -4.59 -25.54 -4.51
N GLY A 60 -4.84 -24.36 -5.06
CA GLY A 60 -5.92 -23.48 -4.62
C GLY A 60 -7.31 -24.13 -4.76
N ASN A 61 -7.56 -24.88 -5.84
CA ASN A 61 -8.79 -25.64 -6.03
C ASN A 61 -8.93 -26.76 -5.00
N PHE A 62 -7.85 -27.48 -4.68
CA PHE A 62 -7.87 -28.50 -3.62
C PHE A 62 -8.22 -27.88 -2.27
N VAL A 63 -7.53 -26.81 -1.88
CA VAL A 63 -7.75 -26.10 -0.61
C VAL A 63 -9.19 -25.60 -0.49
N SER A 64 -9.71 -24.94 -1.53
CA SER A 64 -11.02 -24.28 -1.49
C SER A 64 -12.21 -25.22 -1.69
N LYS A 65 -12.07 -26.31 -2.44
CA LYS A 65 -13.20 -27.21 -2.78
C LYS A 65 -13.24 -28.50 -1.96
N PHE A 66 -12.12 -28.92 -1.34
CA PHE A 66 -12.05 -30.19 -0.61
C PHE A 66 -11.62 -29.99 0.84
N ALA A 67 -10.43 -29.41 1.09
CA ALA A 67 -9.87 -29.32 2.43
C ALA A 67 -10.66 -28.37 3.36
N LEU A 68 -10.93 -27.14 2.91
CA LEU A 68 -11.70 -26.17 3.69
C LEU A 68 -13.15 -26.62 3.94
N PRO A 69 -13.90 -27.12 2.93
CA PRO A 69 -15.26 -27.59 3.17
C PRO A 69 -15.32 -28.80 4.12
N ALA A 70 -14.34 -29.72 4.08
CA ALA A 70 -14.24 -30.82 5.04
C ALA A 70 -13.94 -30.32 6.47
N LEU A 71 -13.03 -29.35 6.61
CA LEU A 71 -12.74 -28.71 7.90
C LEU A 71 -13.99 -28.04 8.50
N LEU A 72 -14.76 -27.34 7.68
CA LEU A 72 -15.99 -26.68 8.13
C LEU A 72 -17.08 -27.68 8.49
N PHE A 73 -17.29 -28.70 7.66
CA PHE A 73 -18.22 -29.78 7.97
C PHE A 73 -17.90 -30.41 9.33
N LYS A 74 -16.63 -30.80 9.55
CA LYS A 74 -16.17 -31.37 10.83
C LYS A 74 -16.52 -30.47 12.01
N ASN A 75 -16.09 -29.21 11.95
CA ASN A 75 -16.27 -28.28 13.06
C ASN A 75 -17.74 -27.89 13.28
N MET A 76 -18.58 -27.89 12.24
CA MET A 76 -20.02 -27.65 12.39
C MET A 76 -20.75 -28.83 13.02
N VAL A 77 -20.37 -30.07 12.71
CA VAL A 77 -20.96 -31.26 13.35
C VAL A 77 -20.61 -31.30 14.85
N LEU A 78 -19.35 -31.03 15.19
CA LEU A 78 -18.83 -31.09 16.55
C LEU A 78 -19.16 -29.85 17.41
N LEU A 79 -19.67 -28.77 16.80
CA LEU A 79 -19.96 -27.52 17.49
C LEU A 79 -21.00 -27.74 18.60
N ASP A 80 -20.80 -27.20 19.79
CA ASP A 80 -21.81 -27.23 20.84
C ASP A 80 -22.57 -25.90 20.93
N PHE A 81 -23.77 -25.83 20.35
CA PHE A 81 -24.60 -24.63 20.35
C PHE A 81 -25.04 -24.17 21.75
N GLY A 82 -25.01 -25.05 22.75
CA GLY A 82 -25.37 -24.71 24.14
C GLY A 82 -24.39 -23.73 24.79
N ASN A 83 -23.12 -23.75 24.37
CA ASN A 83 -22.04 -22.92 24.92
C ASN A 83 -21.76 -21.64 24.11
N VAL A 84 -22.57 -21.35 23.08
CA VAL A 84 -22.36 -20.19 22.21
C VAL A 84 -22.86 -18.91 22.88
N ILE A 85 -21.97 -17.94 23.06
CA ILE A 85 -22.33 -16.57 23.48
C ILE A 85 -22.93 -15.81 22.29
N TRP A 86 -24.26 -15.89 22.14
CA TRP A 86 -24.99 -15.22 21.06
C TRP A 86 -24.78 -13.70 20.97
N PRO A 87 -24.71 -12.94 22.08
CA PRO A 87 -24.43 -11.49 22.00
C PRO A 87 -23.10 -11.18 21.30
N PHE A 88 -22.07 -12.01 21.51
CA PHE A 88 -20.79 -11.86 20.82
C PHE A 88 -20.93 -12.09 19.32
N LEU A 89 -21.61 -13.17 18.92
CA LEU A 89 -21.87 -13.46 17.51
C LEU A 89 -22.58 -12.29 16.82
N TRP A 90 -23.65 -11.78 17.42
CA TRP A 90 -24.38 -10.63 16.88
C TRP A 90 -23.52 -9.37 16.80
N SER A 91 -22.68 -9.13 17.80
CA SER A 91 -21.77 -7.99 17.81
C SER A 91 -20.80 -8.00 16.63
N ILE A 92 -20.16 -9.15 16.36
CA ILE A 92 -19.24 -9.28 15.24
C ILE A 92 -19.99 -9.21 13.90
N LEU A 93 -21.18 -9.79 13.80
CA LEU A 93 -22.00 -9.71 12.58
C LEU A 93 -22.41 -8.26 12.28
N ILE A 94 -22.91 -7.52 13.29
CA ILE A 94 -23.29 -6.11 13.15
C ILE A 94 -22.07 -5.25 12.80
N ALA A 95 -20.91 -5.52 13.40
CA ALA A 95 -19.66 -4.83 13.06
C ALA A 95 -19.29 -5.03 11.58
N LYS A 96 -19.31 -6.28 11.09
CA LYS A 96 -19.04 -6.58 9.69
C LYS A 96 -20.05 -5.96 8.75
N VAL A 97 -21.34 -6.03 9.07
CA VAL A 97 -22.41 -5.37 8.29
C VAL A 97 -22.16 -3.87 8.21
N SER A 98 -21.82 -3.23 9.32
CA SER A 98 -21.54 -1.79 9.39
C SER A 98 -20.36 -1.40 8.50
N VAL A 99 -19.22 -2.09 8.62
CA VAL A 99 -18.03 -1.86 7.78
C VAL A 99 -18.35 -2.11 6.30
N PHE A 100 -19.09 -3.19 5.99
CA PHE A 100 -19.52 -3.50 4.63
C PHE A 100 -20.29 -2.33 4.01
N PHE A 101 -21.29 -1.81 4.73
CA PHE A 101 -22.11 -0.71 4.24
C PHE A 101 -21.33 0.60 4.13
N ILE A 102 -20.46 0.93 5.11
CA ILE A 102 -19.60 2.12 5.05
C ILE A 102 -18.72 2.08 3.80
N VAL A 103 -18.01 0.98 3.57
CA VAL A 103 -17.13 0.84 2.40
C VAL A 103 -17.93 0.82 1.11
N CYS A 104 -19.09 0.17 1.09
CA CYS A 104 -19.98 0.13 -0.07
C CYS A 104 -20.46 1.53 -0.47
N VAL A 105 -20.99 2.29 0.49
CA VAL A 105 -21.52 3.65 0.26
C VAL A 105 -20.40 4.60 -0.17
N ILE A 106 -19.27 4.62 0.54
CA ILE A 106 -18.11 5.45 0.16
C ILE A 106 -17.66 5.09 -1.26
N THR A 107 -17.58 3.81 -1.59
CA THR A 107 -17.17 3.36 -2.92
C THR A 107 -18.18 3.80 -3.99
N LEU A 108 -19.48 3.71 -3.72
CA LEU A 108 -20.53 4.17 -4.64
C LEU A 108 -20.51 5.68 -4.87
N LEU A 109 -20.07 6.47 -3.87
CA LEU A 109 -19.96 7.92 -3.95
C LEU A 109 -18.67 8.38 -4.66
N VAL A 110 -17.56 7.65 -4.45
CA VAL A 110 -16.22 8.05 -4.91
C VAL A 110 -15.84 7.41 -6.25
N ALA A 111 -16.33 6.22 -6.58
CA ALA A 111 -15.97 5.52 -7.80
C ALA A 111 -16.63 6.13 -9.05
N SER A 112 -15.94 6.01 -10.19
CA SER A 112 -16.49 6.47 -11.47
C SER A 112 -17.80 5.76 -11.79
N PRO A 113 -18.78 6.44 -12.42
CA PRO A 113 -20.09 5.87 -12.71
C PRO A 113 -20.01 4.52 -13.39
N ASP A 114 -19.01 4.29 -14.24
CA ASP A 114 -18.88 3.08 -15.06
C ASP A 114 -18.34 1.86 -14.34
N THR A 115 -17.74 2.00 -13.16
CA THR A 115 -17.17 0.86 -12.41
C THR A 115 -17.60 0.83 -10.95
N ARG A 116 -18.53 1.72 -10.56
CA ARG A 116 -18.92 1.90 -9.15
C ARG A 116 -19.53 0.66 -8.52
N PHE A 117 -20.28 -0.15 -9.27
CA PHE A 117 -20.97 -1.30 -8.70
C PHE A 117 -20.00 -2.47 -8.49
N SER A 118 -19.13 -2.78 -9.47
CA SER A 118 -18.10 -3.81 -9.28
C SER A 118 -17.16 -3.47 -8.12
N LYS A 119 -16.71 -2.22 -8.05
CA LYS A 119 -15.88 -1.72 -6.94
C LYS A 119 -16.62 -1.82 -5.62
N ALA A 120 -17.86 -1.33 -5.53
CA ALA A 120 -18.62 -1.35 -4.28
C ALA A 120 -18.84 -2.78 -3.77
N GLY A 121 -19.15 -3.74 -4.65
CA GLY A 121 -19.29 -5.13 -4.26
C GLY A 121 -17.97 -5.75 -3.76
N LEU A 122 -16.92 -5.69 -4.58
CA LEU A 122 -15.65 -6.34 -4.26
C LEU A 122 -14.89 -5.67 -3.11
N PHE A 123 -14.90 -4.34 -3.02
CA PHE A 123 -14.20 -3.59 -1.97
C PHE A 123 -14.85 -3.78 -0.60
N SER A 124 -16.17 -3.90 -0.55
CA SER A 124 -16.87 -4.21 0.70
C SER A 124 -16.59 -5.63 1.17
N ILE A 125 -16.60 -6.61 0.25
CA ILE A 125 -16.16 -7.99 0.56
C ILE A 125 -14.69 -7.98 1.02
N PHE A 126 -13.82 -7.23 0.37
CA PHE A 126 -12.41 -7.11 0.74
C PHE A 126 -12.24 -6.64 2.19
N ALA A 127 -13.01 -5.64 2.62
CA ALA A 127 -12.92 -5.07 3.95
C ALA A 127 -13.45 -6.00 5.07
N THR A 128 -14.39 -6.89 4.77
CA THR A 128 -15.07 -7.72 5.80
C THR A 128 -14.70 -9.20 5.78
N GLN A 129 -14.22 -9.71 4.66
CA GLN A 129 -13.83 -11.11 4.51
C GLN A 129 -12.40 -11.32 5.02
N SER A 130 -12.27 -11.87 6.23
CA SER A 130 -11.00 -12.16 6.87
C SER A 130 -10.46 -13.54 6.48
N ASN A 131 -9.14 -13.71 6.56
CA ASN A 131 -8.47 -15.02 6.47
C ASN A 131 -8.62 -15.78 7.81
N ASP A 132 -9.87 -16.08 8.15
CA ASP A 132 -10.29 -16.61 9.44
C ASP A 132 -9.64 -17.96 9.77
N PHE A 133 -9.55 -18.86 8.80
CA PHE A 133 -9.12 -20.24 9.04
C PHE A 133 -7.62 -20.46 8.88
N ALA A 134 -7.00 -19.94 7.81
CA ALA A 134 -5.59 -20.24 7.56
C ALA A 134 -4.66 -19.43 8.47
N LEU A 135 -5.00 -18.17 8.75
CA LEU A 135 -4.23 -17.29 9.65
C LEU A 135 -4.91 -17.10 11.00
N GLY A 136 -6.22 -16.84 11.03
CA GLY A 136 -6.92 -16.51 12.27
C GLY A 136 -6.90 -17.66 13.30
N TYR A 137 -7.22 -18.88 12.87
CA TYR A 137 -7.33 -20.03 13.77
C TYR A 137 -6.04 -20.36 14.53
N PRO A 138 -4.86 -20.55 13.89
CA PRO A 138 -3.61 -20.84 14.61
C PRO A 138 -3.24 -19.76 15.64
N ILE A 139 -3.57 -18.50 15.36
CA ILE A 139 -3.27 -17.37 16.24
C ILE A 139 -4.19 -17.34 17.46
N VAL A 140 -5.49 -17.55 17.25
CA VAL A 140 -6.45 -17.67 18.36
C VAL A 140 -6.15 -18.91 19.19
N GLU A 141 -5.77 -20.01 18.55
CA GLU A 141 -5.32 -21.22 19.24
C GLU A 141 -4.11 -20.94 20.14
N ALA A 142 -3.08 -20.28 19.63
CA ALA A 142 -1.89 -19.95 20.40
C ALA A 142 -2.18 -19.06 21.63
N LEU A 143 -3.12 -18.13 21.49
CA LEU A 143 -3.44 -17.15 22.53
C LEU A 143 -4.47 -17.63 23.56
N TYR A 144 -5.52 -18.31 23.10
CA TYR A 144 -6.72 -18.57 23.89
C TYR A 144 -6.97 -20.06 24.18
N LYS A 145 -6.30 -21.03 23.54
CA LYS A 145 -6.57 -22.46 23.79
C LYS A 145 -6.45 -22.86 25.26
N ASN A 146 -5.50 -22.26 25.98
CA ASN A 146 -5.24 -22.55 27.39
C ASN A 146 -6.14 -21.77 28.35
N THR A 147 -6.75 -20.67 27.90
CA THR A 147 -7.49 -19.73 28.76
C THR A 147 -8.99 -19.74 28.46
N HIS A 148 -9.35 -19.66 27.18
CA HIS A 148 -10.71 -19.63 26.64
C HIS A 148 -10.82 -20.52 25.38
N PRO A 149 -10.76 -21.86 25.52
CA PRO A 149 -10.86 -22.78 24.38
C PRO A 149 -12.16 -22.63 23.58
N GLU A 150 -13.23 -22.13 24.20
CA GLU A 150 -14.51 -21.80 23.58
C GLU A 150 -14.38 -20.75 22.47
N TYR A 151 -13.37 -19.88 22.50
CA TYR A 151 -13.20 -18.82 21.48
C TYR A 151 -12.84 -19.37 20.10
N LEU A 152 -12.19 -20.54 20.03
CA LEU A 152 -11.88 -21.18 18.76
C LEU A 152 -13.14 -21.57 18.00
N GLN A 153 -14.21 -21.93 18.72
CA GLN A 153 -15.49 -22.35 18.13
C GLN A 153 -16.18 -21.18 17.41
N TYR A 154 -16.03 -19.95 17.91
CA TYR A 154 -16.64 -18.77 17.31
C TYR A 154 -16.12 -18.47 15.91
N ILE A 155 -14.85 -18.76 15.60
CA ILE A 155 -14.31 -18.56 14.24
C ILE A 155 -15.10 -19.37 13.23
N TYR A 156 -15.42 -20.62 13.57
CA TYR A 156 -16.17 -21.53 12.70
C TYR A 156 -17.64 -21.12 12.52
N LEU A 157 -18.20 -20.33 13.43
CA LEU A 157 -19.56 -19.81 13.31
C LEU A 157 -19.62 -18.46 12.60
N VAL A 158 -18.80 -17.50 13.04
CA VAL A 158 -18.78 -16.12 12.53
C VAL A 158 -18.41 -16.07 11.05
N ALA A 159 -17.38 -16.81 10.63
CA ALA A 159 -16.85 -16.71 9.28
C ALA A 159 -17.83 -17.19 8.19
N PRO A 160 -18.47 -18.38 8.31
CA PRO A 160 -19.49 -18.80 7.36
C PRO A 160 -20.76 -17.96 7.39
N VAL A 161 -21.27 -17.58 8.57
CA VAL A 161 -22.48 -16.77 8.68
C VAL A 161 -22.28 -15.41 8.02
N SER A 162 -21.12 -14.78 8.25
CA SER A 162 -20.75 -13.54 7.57
C SER A 162 -20.66 -13.71 6.05
N LEU A 163 -20.09 -14.81 5.57
CA LEU A 163 -19.99 -15.11 4.14
C LEU A 163 -21.38 -15.30 3.52
N MET A 164 -22.31 -15.97 4.22
CA MET A 164 -23.69 -16.19 3.77
C MET A 164 -24.52 -14.91 3.72
N LEU A 165 -24.27 -13.95 4.62
CA LEU A 165 -25.03 -12.70 4.69
C LEU A 165 -24.48 -11.60 3.77
N LEU A 166 -23.17 -11.38 3.76
CA LEU A 166 -22.56 -10.21 3.10
C LEU A 166 -22.18 -10.46 1.64
N ASN A 167 -21.62 -11.62 1.33
CA ASN A 167 -21.14 -11.90 -0.03
C ASN A 167 -22.25 -11.93 -1.10
N PRO A 168 -23.49 -12.40 -0.84
CA PRO A 168 -24.58 -12.27 -1.82
C PRO A 168 -24.80 -10.82 -2.27
N ILE A 169 -24.71 -9.87 -1.33
CA ILE A 169 -24.90 -8.44 -1.64
C ILE A 169 -23.76 -7.97 -2.55
N GLY A 170 -22.52 -8.33 -2.24
CA GLY A 170 -21.36 -7.98 -3.08
C GLY A 170 -21.41 -8.62 -4.47
N PHE A 171 -21.84 -9.87 -4.57
CA PHE A 171 -22.05 -10.56 -5.85
C PHE A 171 -23.19 -9.96 -6.66
N ALA A 172 -24.28 -9.55 -6.00
CA ALA A 172 -25.37 -8.82 -6.67
C ALA A 172 -24.85 -7.54 -7.32
N PHE A 173 -24.00 -6.78 -6.64
CA PHE A 173 -23.36 -5.60 -7.23
C PHE A 173 -22.46 -5.93 -8.42
N CYS A 174 -21.70 -7.03 -8.36
CA CYS A 174 -20.86 -7.48 -9.48
C CYS A 174 -21.72 -7.91 -10.69
N GLU A 175 -22.83 -8.62 -10.46
CA GLU A 175 -23.73 -9.05 -11.53
C GLU A 175 -24.48 -7.85 -12.15
N ILE A 176 -24.90 -6.87 -11.33
CA ILE A 176 -25.47 -5.60 -11.80
C ILE A 176 -24.48 -4.85 -12.70
N GLN A 177 -23.20 -4.81 -12.33
CA GLN A 177 -22.16 -4.20 -13.16
C GLN A 177 -22.04 -4.93 -14.50
N LYS A 178 -21.93 -6.26 -14.47
CA LYS A 178 -21.80 -7.08 -15.68
C LYS A 178 -22.97 -6.91 -16.64
N TRP A 179 -24.19 -6.79 -16.10
CA TRP A 179 -25.39 -6.50 -16.89
C TRP A 179 -25.33 -5.13 -17.55
N ARG A 180 -24.88 -4.10 -16.81
CA ARG A 180 -24.75 -2.75 -17.35
C ARG A 180 -23.71 -2.65 -18.46
N ASP A 181 -22.64 -3.42 -18.36
CA ASP A 181 -21.60 -3.50 -19.40
C ASP A 181 -22.11 -4.25 -20.66
N GLN A 182 -23.11 -5.12 -20.50
CA GLN A 182 -23.75 -5.91 -21.56
C GLN A 182 -25.14 -5.34 -21.95
N ARG A 183 -25.16 -4.10 -22.46
CA ARG A 183 -26.37 -3.32 -22.82
C ARG A 183 -27.40 -4.02 -23.74
N ASP A 184 -27.06 -5.12 -24.40
CA ASP A 184 -27.91 -5.78 -25.41
C ASP A 184 -28.82 -6.91 -24.87
N ARG A 185 -28.78 -7.26 -23.58
CA ARG A 185 -29.63 -8.35 -23.03
C ARG A 185 -30.70 -7.84 -22.06
N GLN A 186 -31.96 -7.84 -22.51
CA GLN A 186 -33.13 -7.82 -21.63
C GLN A 186 -33.17 -9.13 -20.81
N GLN A 187 -32.61 -9.12 -19.61
CA GLN A 187 -32.84 -10.18 -18.62
C GLN A 187 -33.73 -9.66 -17.50
N ASN A 188 -34.61 -10.53 -17.00
CA ASN A 188 -35.57 -10.19 -15.95
C ASN A 188 -34.85 -9.94 -14.62
N LYS A 189 -35.25 -8.90 -13.87
CA LYS A 189 -34.72 -8.59 -12.52
C LYS A 189 -34.81 -9.78 -11.56
N LEU A 190 -35.84 -10.62 -11.70
CA LEU A 190 -36.01 -11.86 -10.93
C LEU A 190 -34.91 -12.91 -11.22
N GLN A 191 -34.41 -12.94 -12.45
CA GLN A 191 -33.36 -13.86 -12.85
C GLN A 191 -32.02 -13.49 -12.19
N ILE A 192 -31.77 -12.19 -11.96
CA ILE A 192 -30.58 -11.71 -11.25
C ILE A 192 -30.60 -12.19 -9.79
N VAL A 193 -31.72 -11.99 -9.09
CA VAL A 193 -31.88 -12.46 -7.71
C VAL A 193 -31.74 -14.00 -7.63
N GLY A 194 -32.36 -14.71 -8.57
CA GLY A 194 -32.24 -16.17 -8.66
C GLY A 194 -30.81 -16.65 -8.92
N VAL A 195 -30.06 -15.97 -9.80
CA VAL A 195 -28.65 -16.29 -10.09
C VAL A 195 -27.76 -16.03 -8.87
N VAL A 196 -27.96 -14.91 -8.17
CA VAL A 196 -27.19 -14.58 -6.95
C VAL A 196 -27.44 -15.61 -5.86
N ILE A 197 -28.69 -15.95 -5.58
CA ILE A 197 -29.03 -16.99 -4.58
C ILE A 197 -28.44 -18.34 -4.98
N LEU A 198 -28.56 -18.72 -6.25
CA LEU A 198 -28.00 -19.97 -6.75
C LEU A 198 -26.47 -20.01 -6.66
N GLN A 199 -25.79 -18.89 -6.91
CA GLN A 199 -24.32 -18.79 -6.76
C GLN A 199 -23.88 -18.93 -5.30
N VAL A 200 -24.65 -18.36 -4.36
CA VAL A 200 -24.37 -18.47 -2.92
C VAL A 200 -24.54 -19.92 -2.45
N LEU A 201 -25.63 -20.58 -2.86
CA LEU A 201 -25.86 -21.99 -2.52
C LEU A 201 -24.87 -22.94 -3.21
N LYS A 202 -24.37 -22.58 -4.40
CA LYS A 202 -23.29 -23.32 -5.09
C LYS A 202 -21.91 -23.09 -4.47
N ASN A 203 -21.77 -22.18 -3.50
CA ASN A 203 -20.51 -22.00 -2.81
C ASN A 203 -20.24 -23.23 -1.93
N PRO A 204 -19.16 -24.00 -2.18
CA PRO A 204 -18.89 -25.24 -1.44
C PRO A 204 -18.73 -25.02 0.07
N ILE A 205 -18.30 -23.82 0.48
CA ILE A 205 -18.18 -23.41 1.88
C ILE A 205 -19.56 -23.33 2.54
N VAL A 206 -20.49 -22.60 1.92
CA VAL A 206 -21.87 -22.44 2.42
C VAL A 206 -22.57 -23.80 2.48
N PHE A 207 -22.45 -24.55 1.39
CA PHE A 207 -23.08 -25.87 1.28
C PHE A 207 -22.62 -26.83 2.38
N MET A 208 -21.31 -26.94 2.63
CA MET A 208 -20.80 -27.83 3.69
C MET A 208 -21.12 -27.35 5.10
N VAL A 209 -21.26 -26.05 5.32
CA VAL A 209 -21.67 -25.51 6.63
C VAL A 209 -23.13 -25.87 6.91
N VAL A 210 -24.03 -25.67 5.95
CA VAL A 210 -25.44 -26.06 6.08
C VAL A 210 -25.57 -27.57 6.32
N ILE A 211 -24.85 -28.39 5.55
CA ILE A 211 -24.82 -29.84 5.75
C ILE A 211 -24.25 -30.18 7.14
N GLY A 212 -23.17 -29.54 7.57
CA GLY A 212 -22.59 -29.76 8.89
C GLY A 212 -23.58 -29.48 10.03
N ILE A 213 -24.36 -28.40 9.94
CA ILE A 213 -25.42 -28.08 10.91
C ILE A 213 -26.54 -29.13 10.89
N ILE A 214 -26.95 -29.61 9.71
CA ILE A 214 -27.97 -30.67 9.61
C ILE A 214 -27.45 -31.96 10.28
N PHE A 215 -26.20 -32.33 9.99
CA PHE A 215 -25.58 -33.54 10.54
C PHE A 215 -25.24 -33.41 12.02
N HIS A 216 -25.02 -32.21 12.55
CA HIS A 216 -24.91 -31.97 13.99
C HIS A 216 -26.14 -32.53 14.73
N PHE A 217 -27.35 -32.22 14.26
CA PHE A 217 -28.60 -32.69 14.87
C PHE A 217 -28.84 -34.18 14.62
N ILE A 218 -28.50 -34.70 13.44
CA ILE A 218 -28.69 -36.12 13.10
C ILE A 218 -27.73 -37.02 13.89
N LEU A 219 -26.48 -36.61 14.04
CA LEU A 219 -25.41 -37.42 14.62
C LEU A 219 -25.13 -37.12 16.11
N ALA A 220 -25.91 -36.23 16.73
CA ALA A 220 -25.77 -35.83 18.12
C ALA A 220 -24.31 -35.47 18.50
N GLN A 221 -23.73 -34.50 17.77
CA GLN A 221 -22.39 -33.96 18.01
C GLN A 221 -21.20 -34.93 17.83
N LYS A 222 -21.38 -36.06 17.11
CA LYS A 222 -20.29 -37.03 16.88
C LYS A 222 -20.18 -37.41 15.42
N ILE A 223 -18.96 -37.49 14.88
CA ILE A 223 -18.73 -38.04 13.54
C ILE A 223 -18.58 -39.56 13.67
N PRO A 224 -19.29 -40.39 12.87
CA PRO A 224 -19.13 -41.84 12.90
C PRO A 224 -17.68 -42.25 12.62
N ALA A 225 -17.18 -43.24 13.36
CA ALA A 225 -15.78 -43.69 13.28
C ALA A 225 -15.31 -44.06 11.85
N PHE A 226 -16.21 -44.56 11.00
CA PHE A 226 -15.88 -44.90 9.61
C PHE A 226 -15.66 -43.66 8.71
N MET A 227 -16.21 -42.50 9.06
CA MET A 227 -16.03 -41.23 8.34
C MET A 227 -14.96 -40.34 8.96
N GLU A 228 -14.72 -40.47 10.26
CA GLU A 228 -13.84 -39.58 11.03
C GLU A 228 -12.45 -39.47 10.42
N GLN A 229 -11.77 -40.60 10.16
CA GLN A 229 -10.43 -40.60 9.56
C GLN A 229 -10.40 -39.99 8.15
N PHE A 230 -11.47 -40.19 7.36
CA PHE A 230 -11.58 -39.61 6.02
C PHE A 230 -11.73 -38.09 6.07
N VAL A 231 -12.63 -37.60 6.93
CA VAL A 231 -12.86 -36.16 7.12
C VAL A 231 -11.61 -35.50 7.71
N ASP A 232 -10.95 -36.15 8.66
CA ASP A 232 -9.72 -35.67 9.30
C ASP A 232 -8.56 -35.56 8.32
N GLY A 233 -8.38 -36.55 7.45
CA GLY A 233 -7.36 -36.51 6.40
C GLY A 233 -7.51 -35.28 5.50
N LEU A 234 -8.74 -34.94 5.10
CA LEU A 234 -9.02 -33.74 4.29
C LEU A 234 -8.90 -32.45 5.11
N ALA A 235 -9.51 -32.39 6.29
CA ALA A 235 -9.55 -31.20 7.14
C ALA A 235 -8.15 -30.78 7.62
N ASN A 236 -7.34 -31.73 8.10
CA ASN A 236 -6.00 -31.46 8.63
C ASN A 236 -5.02 -31.00 7.53
N SER A 237 -5.28 -31.34 6.26
CA SER A 237 -4.47 -30.85 5.14
C SER A 237 -4.64 -29.35 4.87
N PHE A 238 -5.71 -28.72 5.39
CA PHE A 238 -6.06 -27.34 5.06
C PHE A 238 -5.01 -26.32 5.52
N GLY A 239 -4.60 -26.33 6.80
CA GLY A 239 -3.83 -25.24 7.41
C GLY A 239 -2.54 -24.90 6.65
N GLY A 240 -1.62 -25.86 6.58
CA GLY A 240 -0.35 -25.69 5.86
C GLY A 240 -0.53 -25.47 4.35
N ALA A 241 -1.43 -26.22 3.69
CA ALA A 241 -1.67 -26.08 2.26
C ALA A 241 -2.24 -24.70 1.89
N ALA A 242 -3.13 -24.15 2.71
CA ALA A 242 -3.74 -22.84 2.50
C ALA A 242 -2.72 -21.71 2.70
N LEU A 243 -1.88 -21.78 3.74
CA LEU A 243 -0.81 -20.81 3.98
C LEU A 243 0.25 -20.85 2.87
N PHE A 244 0.62 -22.05 2.42
CA PHE A 244 1.57 -22.21 1.33
C PHE A 244 1.00 -21.69 0.00
N TYR A 245 -0.26 -22.01 -0.30
CA TYR A 245 -0.98 -21.47 -1.46
C TYR A 245 -1.10 -19.95 -1.42
N LEU A 246 -1.39 -19.38 -0.25
CA LEU A 246 -1.42 -17.94 -0.05
C LEU A 246 -0.07 -17.32 -0.46
N GLY A 247 1.05 -17.88 0.00
CA GLY A 247 2.40 -17.49 -0.41
C GLY A 247 2.63 -17.54 -1.92
N LEU A 248 2.26 -18.65 -2.57
CA LEU A 248 2.34 -18.81 -4.03
C LEU A 248 1.55 -17.72 -4.77
N SER A 249 0.36 -17.37 -4.26
CA SER A 249 -0.53 -16.40 -4.90
C SER A 249 0.00 -14.96 -4.86
N MET A 250 0.94 -14.65 -3.94
CA MET A 250 1.51 -13.31 -3.78
C MET A 250 2.55 -12.97 -4.86
N VAL A 251 3.13 -13.97 -5.52
CA VAL A 251 4.23 -13.78 -6.46
C VAL A 251 3.81 -12.88 -7.63
N GLY A 252 4.56 -11.79 -7.83
CA GLY A 252 4.35 -10.85 -8.94
C GLY A 252 3.12 -9.95 -8.83
N GLN A 253 2.36 -9.99 -7.74
CA GLN A 253 1.16 -9.15 -7.58
C GLN A 253 1.49 -7.68 -7.31
N LEU A 254 2.57 -7.39 -6.59
CA LEU A 254 2.98 -6.01 -6.30
C LEU A 254 3.55 -5.28 -7.54
N GLY A 255 4.05 -6.02 -8.53
CA GLY A 255 4.53 -5.44 -9.79
C GLY A 255 3.43 -4.87 -10.69
N LYS A 256 2.16 -5.21 -10.41
CA LYS A 256 0.98 -4.77 -11.18
C LYS A 256 0.35 -3.48 -10.65
N LEU A 257 0.95 -2.88 -9.62
CA LEU A 257 0.45 -1.66 -8.99
C LEU A 257 0.62 -0.45 -9.92
N THR A 258 -0.49 0.17 -10.28
CA THR A 258 -0.51 1.45 -11.01
C THR A 258 -0.83 2.60 -10.05
N ARG A 259 -0.47 3.83 -10.40
CA ARG A 259 -0.64 5.02 -9.54
C ARG A 259 -2.10 5.23 -9.09
N SER A 260 -3.06 4.91 -9.94
CA SER A 260 -4.49 5.04 -9.66
C SER A 260 -5.01 3.98 -8.68
N THR A 261 -4.35 2.81 -8.61
CA THR A 261 -4.75 1.71 -7.70
C THR A 261 -4.31 1.94 -6.26
N VAL A 262 -3.24 2.71 -6.04
CA VAL A 262 -2.67 2.86 -4.69
C VAL A 262 -3.60 3.60 -3.72
N VAL A 263 -4.36 4.59 -4.20
CA VAL A 263 -5.36 5.29 -3.38
C VAL A 263 -6.40 4.31 -2.84
N ALA A 264 -6.96 3.47 -3.72
CA ALA A 264 -7.97 2.49 -3.33
C ALA A 264 -7.40 1.48 -2.32
N LEU A 265 -6.15 1.05 -2.52
CA LEU A 265 -5.47 0.15 -1.60
C LEU A 265 -5.28 0.73 -0.21
N ILE A 266 -4.87 1.99 -0.10
CA ILE A 266 -4.68 2.63 1.21
C ILE A 266 -6.01 2.69 1.96
N LEU A 267 -7.09 3.15 1.31
CA LEU A 267 -8.41 3.20 1.92
C LEU A 267 -8.92 1.81 2.34
N LEU A 268 -8.71 0.80 1.50
CA LEU A 268 -9.10 -0.58 1.79
C LEU A 268 -8.31 -1.20 2.94
N ILE A 269 -7.00 -0.97 2.99
CA ILE A 269 -6.13 -1.46 4.06
C ILE A 269 -6.49 -0.76 5.38
N THR A 270 -6.75 0.55 5.36
CA THR A 270 -7.24 1.30 6.53
C THR A 270 -8.60 0.77 7.01
N ALA A 271 -9.55 0.54 6.09
CA ALA A 271 -10.84 -0.04 6.45
C ALA A 271 -10.66 -1.43 7.10
N LYS A 272 -9.75 -2.25 6.56
CA LYS A 272 -9.54 -3.64 7.01
C LYS A 272 -8.74 -3.77 8.31
N LEU A 273 -7.65 -3.02 8.45
CA LEU A 273 -6.68 -3.20 9.55
C LEU A 273 -6.81 -2.17 10.66
N LEU A 274 -7.60 -1.10 10.46
CA LEU A 274 -7.86 -0.09 11.49
C LEU A 274 -9.36 -0.04 11.82
N VAL A 275 -10.23 0.24 10.85
CA VAL A 275 -11.66 0.46 11.12
C VAL A 275 -12.35 -0.83 11.59
N MET A 276 -12.11 -1.95 10.93
CA MET A 276 -12.73 -3.24 11.27
C MET A 276 -12.42 -3.73 12.70
N PRO A 277 -11.15 -3.77 13.19
CA PRO A 277 -10.83 -4.09 14.58
C PRO A 277 -11.56 -3.20 15.61
N LEU A 278 -11.56 -1.88 15.39
CA LEU A 278 -12.17 -0.91 16.30
C LEU A 278 -13.68 -1.15 16.39
N ILE A 279 -14.36 -1.28 15.24
CA ILE A 279 -15.82 -1.51 15.22
C ILE A 279 -16.18 -2.88 15.81
N CYS A 280 -15.41 -3.94 15.57
CA CYS A 280 -15.67 -5.25 16.18
C CYS A 280 -15.66 -5.19 17.70
N ARG A 281 -14.65 -4.49 18.25
CA ARG A 281 -14.53 -4.32 19.69
C ARG A 281 -15.64 -3.45 20.28
N GLU A 282 -15.89 -2.29 19.68
CA GLU A 282 -16.93 -1.37 20.14
C GLU A 282 -18.32 -2.03 20.12
N MET A 283 -18.65 -2.79 19.07
CA MET A 283 -19.94 -3.50 19.02
C MET A 283 -20.08 -4.51 20.17
N VAL A 284 -19.01 -5.21 20.53
CA VAL A 284 -19.02 -6.14 21.68
C VAL A 284 -19.18 -5.36 22.99
N GLU A 285 -18.47 -4.24 23.15
CA GLU A 285 -18.62 -3.40 24.35
C GLU A 285 -20.06 -2.84 24.45
N LEU A 286 -20.69 -2.42 23.35
CA LEU A 286 -22.05 -1.87 23.36
C LEU A 286 -23.13 -2.92 23.63
N LEU A 287 -23.08 -4.08 22.96
CA LEU A 287 -24.14 -5.08 22.98
C LEU A 287 -24.01 -6.07 24.14
N TYR A 288 -22.82 -6.22 24.72
CA TYR A 288 -22.57 -7.14 25.84
C TYR A 288 -22.81 -6.49 27.22
N VAL A 289 -23.04 -5.16 27.29
CA VAL A 289 -23.25 -4.42 28.55
C VAL A 289 -24.50 -4.84 29.32
N ASP A 290 -25.47 -5.54 28.71
CA ASP A 290 -26.83 -5.58 29.28
C ASP A 290 -27.21 -6.83 30.11
N HIS A 291 -26.34 -7.86 30.29
CA HIS A 291 -26.84 -9.12 30.89
C HIS A 291 -26.07 -9.84 31.99
N THR A 292 -24.80 -9.53 32.34
CA THR A 292 -24.13 -10.26 33.44
C THR A 292 -23.09 -9.42 34.19
N ASN A 293 -23.20 -9.37 35.52
CA ASN A 293 -22.33 -8.69 36.49
C ASN A 293 -20.89 -9.29 36.61
N SER A 294 -20.20 -9.57 35.51
CA SER A 294 -18.84 -10.11 35.51
C SER A 294 -17.93 -9.37 34.51
N GLY A 295 -17.48 -8.17 34.89
CA GLY A 295 -16.63 -7.29 34.08
C GLY A 295 -15.30 -7.90 33.59
N LEU A 296 -14.85 -9.01 34.16
CA LEU A 296 -13.63 -9.73 33.72
C LEU A 296 -13.83 -10.50 32.40
N ASN A 297 -14.99 -11.17 32.22
CA ASN A 297 -15.28 -11.92 30.99
C ASN A 297 -15.53 -10.97 29.80
N GLN A 298 -16.15 -9.82 30.07
CA GLN A 298 -16.45 -8.80 29.06
C GLN A 298 -15.17 -8.21 28.44
N SER A 299 -14.12 -7.97 29.25
CA SER A 299 -12.85 -7.46 28.71
C SER A 299 -12.12 -8.49 27.84
N SER A 300 -12.17 -9.78 28.19
CA SER A 300 -11.51 -10.82 27.39
C SER A 300 -12.17 -10.98 26.00
N LEU A 301 -13.51 -10.91 25.97
CA LEU A 301 -14.31 -11.05 24.75
C LEU A 301 -14.12 -9.86 23.77
N SER A 302 -14.05 -8.64 24.30
CA SER A 302 -13.82 -7.44 23.47
C SER A 302 -12.39 -7.38 22.93
N ASN A 303 -11.41 -7.85 23.70
CA ASN A 303 -10.03 -8.03 23.24
C ASN A 303 -9.93 -9.09 22.13
N TYR A 304 -10.66 -10.19 22.26
CA TYR A 304 -10.78 -11.19 21.20
C TYR A 304 -11.43 -10.61 19.94
N ALA A 305 -12.50 -9.82 20.08
CA ALA A 305 -13.16 -9.13 18.96
C ALA A 305 -12.22 -8.20 18.19
N PHE A 306 -11.41 -7.44 18.93
CA PHE A 306 -10.39 -6.56 18.34
C PHE A 306 -9.41 -7.37 17.50
N LEU A 307 -8.81 -8.41 18.09
CA LEU A 307 -7.84 -9.29 17.41
C LEU A 307 -8.44 -9.95 16.17
N TYR A 308 -9.69 -10.42 16.27
CA TYR A 308 -10.42 -11.02 15.17
C TYR A 308 -10.56 -10.05 13.97
N GLY A 309 -10.80 -8.76 14.25
CA GLY A 309 -10.89 -7.73 13.22
C GLY A 309 -9.56 -7.47 12.47
N VAL A 310 -8.42 -7.69 13.13
CA VAL A 310 -7.06 -7.46 12.58
C VAL A 310 -6.68 -8.50 11.52
N PHE A 311 -7.33 -9.66 11.49
CA PHE A 311 -7.03 -10.70 10.50
C PHE A 311 -7.09 -10.14 9.08
N PRO A 312 -6.10 -10.41 8.21
CA PRO A 312 -6.02 -9.81 6.88
C PRO A 312 -7.10 -10.36 5.96
N THR A 313 -7.26 -9.75 4.78
CA THR A 313 -8.26 -10.20 3.81
C THR A 313 -7.96 -11.59 3.28
N ALA A 314 -8.99 -12.44 3.16
CA ALA A 314 -8.82 -13.81 2.67
C ALA A 314 -8.38 -13.87 1.19
N PRO A 315 -7.54 -14.85 0.81
CA PRO A 315 -7.20 -15.08 -0.61
C PRO A 315 -8.41 -15.43 -1.49
N SER A 316 -9.51 -15.91 -0.91
CA SER A 316 -10.77 -16.19 -1.62
C SER A 316 -11.35 -14.95 -2.32
N VAL A 317 -11.11 -13.74 -1.80
CA VAL A 317 -11.59 -12.50 -2.42
C VAL A 317 -10.94 -12.28 -3.79
N ALA A 318 -9.67 -12.64 -3.96
CA ALA A 318 -9.01 -12.59 -5.26
C ALA A 318 -9.58 -13.62 -6.26
N ILE A 319 -10.07 -14.76 -5.78
CA ILE A 319 -10.76 -15.75 -6.62
C ILE A 319 -12.08 -15.16 -7.13
N TYR A 320 -12.83 -14.45 -6.29
CA TYR A 320 -14.06 -13.77 -6.71
C TYR A 320 -13.77 -12.65 -7.72
N ALA A 321 -12.76 -11.82 -7.46
CA ALA A 321 -12.32 -10.79 -8.40
C ALA A 321 -11.92 -11.38 -9.76
N ALA A 322 -11.23 -12.53 -9.77
CA ALA A 322 -10.87 -13.25 -10.99
C ALA A 322 -12.09 -13.86 -11.70
N HIS A 323 -13.07 -14.39 -10.95
CA HIS A 323 -14.29 -14.95 -11.50
C HIS A 323 -15.14 -13.92 -12.25
N TYR A 324 -15.28 -12.72 -11.67
CA TYR A 324 -15.98 -11.61 -12.31
C TYR A 324 -15.13 -10.82 -13.30
N ASN A 325 -13.81 -11.08 -13.34
CA ASN A 325 -12.83 -10.30 -14.10
C ASN A 325 -12.88 -8.79 -13.79
N MET A 326 -12.99 -8.44 -12.51
CA MET A 326 -13.18 -7.07 -12.03
C MET A 326 -12.18 -6.74 -10.92
N GLU A 327 -11.54 -5.57 -10.99
CA GLU A 327 -10.63 -5.02 -9.96
C GLU A 327 -9.54 -5.98 -9.44
N LEU A 328 -9.12 -6.94 -10.27
CA LEU A 328 -8.19 -8.00 -9.85
C LEU A 328 -6.87 -7.44 -9.29
N GLN A 329 -6.33 -6.39 -9.91
CA GLN A 329 -5.07 -5.77 -9.49
C GLN A 329 -5.17 -5.18 -8.07
N VAL A 330 -6.25 -4.44 -7.76
CA VAL A 330 -6.44 -3.83 -6.44
C VAL A 330 -6.65 -4.92 -5.39
N VAL A 331 -7.49 -5.91 -5.68
CA VAL A 331 -7.80 -6.97 -4.71
C VAL A 331 -6.59 -7.84 -4.41
N THR A 332 -5.82 -8.28 -5.43
CA THR A 332 -4.66 -9.15 -5.20
C THR A 332 -3.52 -8.42 -4.51
N SER A 333 -3.18 -7.21 -4.94
CA SER A 333 -2.13 -6.42 -4.29
C SER A 333 -2.53 -6.01 -2.88
N GLY A 334 -3.81 -5.67 -2.65
CA GLY A 334 -4.33 -5.30 -1.33
C GLY A 334 -4.33 -6.47 -0.36
N MET A 335 -4.69 -7.67 -0.82
CA MET A 335 -4.63 -8.88 0.00
C MET A 335 -3.19 -9.13 0.48
N VAL A 336 -2.21 -9.04 -0.42
CA VAL A 336 -0.78 -9.19 -0.09
C VAL A 336 -0.35 -8.15 0.95
N LEU A 337 -0.60 -6.86 0.69
CA LEU A 337 -0.22 -5.77 1.59
C LEU A 337 -0.90 -5.90 2.95
N SER A 338 -2.19 -6.25 2.98
CA SER A 338 -2.93 -6.46 4.22
C SER A 338 -2.35 -7.61 5.04
N THR A 339 -1.92 -8.69 4.40
CA THR A 339 -1.32 -9.85 5.07
C THR A 339 0.04 -9.52 5.70
N PHE A 340 0.88 -8.78 4.98
CA PHE A 340 2.17 -8.33 5.52
C PHE A 340 1.98 -7.33 6.66
N LEU A 341 1.05 -6.40 6.54
CA LEU A 341 0.82 -5.35 7.54
C LEU A 341 0.06 -5.87 8.76
N SER A 342 -0.79 -6.91 8.63
CA SER A 342 -1.49 -7.51 9.76
C SER A 342 -0.54 -8.21 10.73
N ALA A 343 0.60 -8.74 10.28
CA ALA A 343 1.54 -9.47 11.14
C ALA A 343 2.09 -8.61 12.30
N PRO A 344 2.74 -7.45 12.04
CA PRO A 344 3.23 -6.58 13.11
C PRO A 344 2.09 -5.99 13.93
N ILE A 345 0.96 -5.62 13.31
CA ILE A 345 -0.19 -5.07 14.03
C ILE A 345 -0.70 -6.09 15.03
N MET A 346 -0.94 -7.33 14.58
CA MET A 346 -1.43 -8.41 15.43
C MET A 346 -0.48 -8.78 16.56
N TYR A 347 0.84 -8.79 16.32
CA TYR A 347 1.83 -9.01 17.38
C TYR A 347 1.79 -7.91 18.43
N VAL A 348 1.81 -6.64 18.00
CA VAL A 348 1.77 -5.47 18.90
C VAL A 348 0.45 -5.43 19.66
N SER A 349 -0.67 -5.68 18.98
CA SER A 349 -2.00 -5.73 19.59
C SER A 349 -2.10 -6.85 20.63
N ALA A 350 -1.72 -8.08 20.29
CA ALA A 350 -1.75 -9.18 21.24
C ALA A 350 -0.80 -8.95 22.44
N TRP A 351 0.37 -8.34 22.22
CA TRP A 351 1.27 -7.91 23.28
C TRP A 351 0.62 -6.88 24.20
N LEU A 352 0.02 -5.84 23.63
CA LEU A 352 -0.66 -4.80 24.39
C LEU A 352 -1.85 -5.34 25.20
N LEU A 353 -2.54 -6.35 24.67
CA LEU A 353 -3.63 -7.04 25.36
C LEU A 353 -3.16 -7.86 26.57
N THR A 354 -1.90 -8.30 26.59
CA THR A 354 -1.32 -9.09 27.69
C THR A 354 -0.87 -8.27 28.90
N ILE A 355 -0.74 -6.94 28.77
CA ILE A 355 -0.35 -6.06 29.87
C ILE A 355 -1.43 -6.15 30.96
N PRO A 356 -1.15 -6.80 32.11
CA PRO A 356 -2.14 -6.99 33.16
C PRO A 356 -2.33 -5.66 33.86
N TRP A 357 -3.56 -5.19 33.86
CA TRP A 357 -4.03 -4.05 34.63
C TRP A 357 -3.48 -2.69 34.23
N MET A 358 -4.39 -1.75 34.43
CA MET A 358 -4.39 -0.36 34.02
C MET A 358 -3.45 0.44 34.94
N ASP A 359 -2.20 -0.01 35.09
CA ASP A 359 -1.15 0.78 35.75
C ASP A 359 -0.55 1.72 34.68
N PRO A 360 -0.88 3.03 34.70
CA PRO A 360 -0.51 3.94 33.62
C PRO A 360 0.99 4.12 33.49
N LYS A 361 1.76 3.89 34.56
CA LYS A 361 3.22 4.14 34.62
C LYS A 361 4.04 3.19 33.73
N PRO A 362 4.03 1.85 33.92
CA PRO A 362 4.81 0.92 33.09
C PRO A 362 4.39 0.94 31.61
N LEU A 363 3.11 1.23 31.37
CA LEU A 363 2.59 1.38 30.02
C LEU A 363 3.12 2.64 29.33
N MET A 364 3.18 3.74 30.06
CA MET A 364 3.73 4.99 29.55
C MET A 364 5.22 4.87 29.25
N ASP A 365 5.96 4.22 30.15
CA ASP A 365 7.37 3.90 29.94
C ASP A 365 7.56 3.02 28.69
N SER A 366 6.66 2.07 28.47
CA SER A 366 6.67 1.21 27.27
C SER A 366 6.36 1.98 25.99
N LEU A 367 5.36 2.85 25.99
CA LEU A 367 5.01 3.70 24.85
C LEU A 367 6.17 4.63 24.48
N GLN A 368 6.83 5.20 25.50
CA GLN A 368 8.01 6.02 25.32
C GLN A 368 9.20 5.23 24.78
N ASN A 369 9.45 4.01 25.28
CA ASN A 369 10.50 3.14 24.78
C ASN A 369 10.27 2.74 23.31
N VAL A 370 9.02 2.43 22.93
CA VAL A 370 8.67 2.16 21.53
C VAL A 370 8.89 3.39 20.66
N SER A 371 8.39 4.56 21.08
CA SER A 371 8.57 5.83 20.37
C SER A 371 10.05 6.17 20.18
N TYR A 372 10.87 5.95 21.22
CA TYR A 372 12.32 6.11 21.19
C TYR A 372 13.00 5.16 20.19
N ASN A 373 12.71 3.86 20.26
CA ASN A 373 13.28 2.85 19.36
C ASN A 373 12.91 3.12 17.90
N VAL A 374 11.64 3.41 17.62
CA VAL A 374 11.16 3.74 16.27
C VAL A 374 11.83 5.01 15.76
N SER A 375 11.98 6.03 16.61
CA SER A 375 12.65 7.30 16.25
C SER A 375 14.11 7.09 15.85
N ILE A 376 14.85 6.21 16.54
CA ILE A 376 16.24 5.89 16.17
C ILE A 376 16.31 5.29 14.76
N ILE A 377 15.49 4.27 14.48
CA ILE A 377 15.56 3.59 13.20
C ILE A 377 15.10 4.53 12.08
N SER A 378 14.03 5.30 12.33
CA SER A 378 13.52 6.34 11.42
C SER A 378 14.60 7.39 11.11
N LEU A 379 15.34 7.86 12.12
CA LEU A 379 16.44 8.82 11.95
C LEU A 379 17.54 8.29 11.02
N VAL A 380 17.96 7.04 11.18
CA VAL A 380 18.99 6.42 10.30
C VAL A 380 18.53 6.41 8.83
N THR A 381 17.26 6.08 8.59
CA THR A 381 16.70 6.05 7.23
C THR A 381 16.56 7.46 6.62
N LEU A 382 16.22 8.45 7.43
CA LEU A 382 16.04 9.85 7.01
C LEU A 382 17.35 10.59 6.76
N VAL A 383 18.39 10.33 7.58
CA VAL A 383 19.73 10.88 7.36
C VAL A 383 20.30 10.37 6.04
N SER A 384 20.10 9.09 5.74
CA SER A 384 20.45 8.49 4.46
C SER A 384 19.77 9.24 3.30
N LEU A 385 18.46 9.46 3.39
CA LEU A 385 17.70 10.24 2.40
C LEU A 385 18.19 11.69 2.24
N THR A 386 18.50 12.37 3.35
CA THR A 386 18.86 13.80 3.33
C THR A 386 20.21 14.02 2.66
N VAL A 387 21.20 13.17 2.96
CA VAL A 387 22.50 13.15 2.27
C VAL A 387 22.34 12.91 0.76
N MET A 388 21.28 12.20 0.36
CA MET A 388 21.00 11.82 -1.02
C MET A 388 20.18 12.86 -1.80
N PHE A 389 19.40 13.71 -1.10
CA PHE A 389 18.61 14.79 -1.70
C PHE A 389 19.40 16.10 -1.91
N LEU A 390 20.66 16.17 -1.47
CA LEU A 390 21.63 17.24 -1.77
C LEU A 390 22.03 17.36 -3.27
N SER A 391 21.32 16.67 -4.18
CA SER A 391 21.47 16.89 -5.61
C SER A 391 20.81 18.21 -6.04
N LYS A 392 21.37 18.88 -7.06
CA LYS A 392 21.16 20.30 -7.45
C LYS A 392 19.71 20.76 -7.79
N LYS A 393 18.65 20.01 -7.48
CA LYS A 393 17.25 20.28 -7.89
C LYS A 393 16.30 20.71 -6.74
N PHE A 394 16.80 21.03 -5.54
CA PHE A 394 15.99 21.35 -4.34
C PHE A 394 15.06 22.57 -4.44
N LYS A 395 15.33 23.50 -5.37
CA LYS A 395 14.55 24.76 -5.47
C LYS A 395 13.24 24.64 -6.24
N ARG A 396 12.93 23.47 -6.84
CA ARG A 396 11.69 23.26 -7.60
C ARG A 396 10.58 22.73 -6.69
N LEU A 397 9.34 23.17 -6.93
CA LEU A 397 8.15 22.51 -6.37
C LEU A 397 7.94 21.16 -7.09
N PRO A 398 7.46 20.10 -6.41
CA PRO A 398 7.13 19.98 -4.98
C PRO A 398 8.34 19.66 -4.07
N HIS A 399 9.54 19.47 -4.63
CA HIS A 399 10.75 19.00 -3.91
C HIS A 399 11.16 19.87 -2.72
N MET A 400 10.96 21.18 -2.83
CA MET A 400 11.22 22.12 -1.74
C MET A 400 10.35 21.82 -0.50
N PHE A 401 9.09 21.45 -0.67
CA PHE A 401 8.19 21.12 0.44
C PHE A 401 8.49 19.74 1.03
N THR A 402 8.86 18.76 0.21
CA THR A 402 9.32 17.46 0.74
C THR A 402 10.60 17.54 1.55
N LEU A 403 11.52 18.45 1.20
CA LEU A 403 12.72 18.68 2.01
C LEU A 403 12.40 19.24 3.39
N ASN A 404 11.44 20.17 3.46
CA ASN A 404 10.97 20.69 4.74
C ASN A 404 10.23 19.62 5.55
N LEU A 405 9.45 18.73 4.90
CA LEU A 405 8.86 17.56 5.55
C LEU A 405 9.93 16.64 6.15
N PHE A 406 10.98 16.32 5.40
CA PHE A 406 12.07 15.48 5.93
C PHE A 406 12.81 16.15 7.08
N LEU A 407 13.01 17.47 7.01
CA LEU A 407 13.58 18.24 8.11
C LEU A 407 12.67 18.18 9.36
N ALA A 408 11.36 18.33 9.20
CA ALA A 408 10.39 18.16 10.29
C ALA A 408 10.43 16.76 10.90
N GLN A 409 10.49 15.71 10.07
CA GLN A 409 10.58 14.31 10.53
C GLN A 409 11.89 14.05 11.30
N ILE A 410 13.01 14.60 10.85
CA ILE A 410 14.30 14.51 11.57
C ILE A 410 14.21 15.22 12.91
N LEU A 411 13.71 16.46 12.94
CA LEU A 411 13.58 17.22 14.18
C LEU A 411 12.61 16.54 15.17
N ALA A 412 11.55 15.89 14.69
CA ALA A 412 10.63 15.14 15.54
C ALA A 412 11.31 13.90 16.16
N CYS A 413 12.07 13.13 15.37
CA CYS A 413 12.84 11.99 15.87
C CYS A 413 13.92 12.42 16.87
N VAL A 414 14.65 13.50 16.57
CA VAL A 414 15.65 14.08 17.50
C VAL A 414 14.98 14.60 18.76
N GLY A 415 13.83 15.28 18.64
CA GLY A 415 13.02 15.74 19.76
C GLY A 415 12.60 14.60 20.68
N MET A 416 12.16 13.47 20.12
CA MET A 416 11.73 12.30 20.90
C MET A 416 12.90 11.60 21.58
N ILE A 417 14.05 11.51 20.92
CA ILE A 417 15.28 10.97 21.52
C ILE A 417 15.73 11.86 22.68
N LEU A 418 15.76 13.19 22.49
CA LEU A 418 16.11 14.14 23.54
C LEU A 418 15.11 14.09 24.71
N TRP A 419 13.81 13.96 24.42
CA TRP A 419 12.77 13.83 25.44
C TRP A 419 13.07 12.67 26.39
N ASN A 420 13.47 11.51 25.88
CA ASN A 420 13.76 10.33 26.68
C ASN A 420 14.88 10.53 27.73
N PHE A 421 15.84 11.41 27.44
CA PHE A 421 16.92 11.75 28.37
C PHE A 421 16.56 12.94 29.27
N VAL A 422 15.95 13.98 28.71
CA VAL A 422 15.66 15.24 29.41
C VAL A 422 14.51 15.08 30.40
N VAL A 423 13.54 14.21 30.13
CA VAL A 423 12.42 13.94 31.07
C VAL A 423 12.89 13.35 32.41
N ARG A 424 14.10 12.78 32.44
CA ARG A 424 14.72 12.23 33.66
C ARG A 424 15.59 13.25 34.41
N GLN A 425 15.78 14.46 33.87
CA GLN A 425 16.58 15.52 34.48
C GLN A 425 15.66 16.60 35.04
N ASP A 426 15.94 17.13 36.24
CA ASP A 426 15.16 18.20 36.87
C ASP A 426 15.38 19.61 36.26
N SER A 427 15.62 19.71 34.95
CA SER A 427 15.88 20.99 34.29
C SER A 427 14.61 21.55 33.62
N PHE A 428 14.03 22.61 34.19
CA PHE A 428 12.83 23.26 33.61
C PHE A 428 13.06 23.75 32.18
N ILE A 429 14.19 24.41 31.95
CA ILE A 429 14.57 24.95 30.63
C ILE A 429 14.74 23.82 29.61
N GLY A 430 15.32 22.69 30.04
CA GLY A 430 15.48 21.50 29.20
C GLY A 430 14.13 20.98 28.72
N HIS A 431 13.18 20.78 29.63
CA HIS A 431 11.84 20.30 29.29
C HIS A 431 11.08 21.22 28.33
N VAL A 432 11.13 22.54 28.54
CA VAL A 432 10.44 23.50 27.66
C VAL A 432 11.06 23.48 26.27
N LEU A 433 12.39 23.44 26.17
CA LEU A 433 13.10 23.44 24.90
C LEU A 433 12.89 22.14 24.12
N THR A 434 12.95 20.99 24.78
CA THR A 434 12.67 19.69 24.14
C THR A 434 11.20 19.54 23.75
N PHE A 435 10.27 20.02 24.58
CA PHE A 435 8.84 20.03 24.25
C PHE A 435 8.55 20.88 23.01
N THR A 436 9.10 22.10 22.96
CA THR A 436 8.93 23.01 21.82
C THR A 436 9.49 22.40 20.54
N LEU A 437 10.67 21.79 20.63
CA LEU A 437 11.30 21.11 19.50
C LEU A 437 10.45 19.92 19.02
N LEU A 438 10.01 19.06 19.95
CA LEU A 438 9.23 17.86 19.66
C LEU A 438 7.87 18.19 19.04
N TYR A 439 7.05 18.98 19.72
CA TYR A 439 5.69 19.29 19.24
C TYR A 439 5.67 20.27 18.07
N GLY A 440 6.60 21.24 18.05
CA GLY A 440 6.72 22.16 16.91
C GLY A 440 7.09 21.42 15.61
N SER A 441 7.97 20.42 15.70
CA SER A 441 8.33 19.59 14.54
C SER A 441 7.28 18.53 14.21
N LEU A 442 6.67 17.89 15.23
CA LEU A 442 5.62 16.89 15.03
C LEU A 442 4.39 17.49 14.34
N TYR A 443 3.86 18.62 14.79
CA TYR A 443 2.73 19.28 14.11
C TYR A 443 3.11 19.77 12.71
N SER A 444 4.37 20.17 12.49
CA SER A 444 4.89 20.50 11.15
C SER A 444 4.78 19.30 10.20
N THR A 445 5.03 18.07 10.68
CA THR A 445 4.82 16.86 9.85
C THR A 445 3.37 16.63 9.40
N TYR A 446 2.37 17.26 10.05
CA TYR A 446 0.96 17.17 9.68
C TYR A 446 0.57 18.18 8.60
N VAL A 447 1.17 19.37 8.63
CA VAL A 447 0.90 20.47 7.69
C VAL A 447 1.57 20.23 6.32
N TRP A 448 2.81 19.72 6.30
CA TRP A 448 3.57 19.54 5.06
C TRP A 448 2.89 18.64 4.01
N PRO A 449 2.27 17.49 4.35
CA PRO A 449 1.55 16.66 3.39
C PRO A 449 0.42 17.43 2.68
N GLY A 450 -0.32 18.28 3.41
CA GLY A 450 -1.35 19.15 2.86
C GLY A 450 -0.77 20.17 1.88
N LEU A 451 0.34 20.83 2.25
CA LEU A 451 1.05 21.77 1.37
C LEU A 451 1.65 21.11 0.12
N ILE A 452 2.16 19.88 0.23
CA ILE A 452 2.64 19.10 -0.92
C ILE A 452 1.46 18.79 -1.86
N ALA A 453 0.34 18.29 -1.33
CA ALA A 453 -0.84 18.00 -2.15
C ALA A 453 -1.39 19.25 -2.85
N LEU A 454 -1.45 20.38 -2.13
CA LEU A 454 -1.83 21.68 -2.70
C LEU A 454 -0.89 22.10 -3.84
N SER A 455 0.42 21.95 -3.65
CA SER A 455 1.41 22.28 -4.67
C SER A 455 1.25 21.44 -5.95
N LEU A 456 0.91 20.16 -5.81
CA LEU A 456 0.67 19.26 -6.94
C LEU A 456 -0.57 19.67 -7.75
N VAL A 457 -1.65 20.07 -7.07
CA VAL A 457 -2.87 20.57 -7.73
C VAL A 457 -2.59 21.87 -8.48
N LEU A 458 -1.87 22.80 -7.85
CA LEU A 458 -1.55 24.10 -8.45
C LEU A 458 -0.64 23.95 -9.68
N MET A 459 0.40 23.11 -9.59
CA MET A 459 1.29 22.82 -10.73
C MET A 459 0.52 22.24 -11.93
N LYS A 460 -0.53 21.46 -11.68
CA LYS A 460 -1.30 20.84 -12.74
C LYS A 460 -2.33 21.75 -13.40
N ARG A 461 -2.93 22.67 -12.64
CA ARG A 461 -3.90 23.65 -13.18
C ARG A 461 -3.26 24.74 -14.04
N GLY A 462 -1.94 24.71 -14.26
CA GLY A 462 -1.21 25.74 -15.01
C GLY A 462 -1.23 27.11 -14.35
N GLY A 463 -1.66 27.19 -13.08
CA GLY A 463 -1.69 28.44 -12.33
C GLY A 463 -0.28 28.76 -11.84
N GLU A 464 0.28 29.90 -12.25
CA GLU A 464 1.40 30.48 -11.53
C GLU A 464 0.97 30.72 -10.07
N LEU A 465 1.78 30.26 -9.12
CA LEU A 465 1.55 30.55 -7.71
C LEU A 465 1.56 32.07 -7.54
N LYS A 466 0.39 32.71 -7.39
CA LYS A 466 0.29 34.13 -7.04
C LYS A 466 0.95 34.43 -5.68
N VAL A 467 1.10 33.40 -4.85
CA VAL A 467 1.73 33.46 -3.52
C VAL A 467 3.16 32.94 -3.62
N ALA A 468 4.14 33.69 -3.14
CA ALA A 468 5.54 33.25 -3.14
C ALA A 468 5.69 31.92 -2.36
N PRO A 469 6.40 30.91 -2.89
CA PRO A 469 6.61 29.62 -2.21
C PRO A 469 7.18 29.76 -0.79
N GLY A 470 7.94 30.84 -0.53
CA GLY A 470 8.46 31.17 0.81
C GLY A 470 7.38 31.46 1.85
N PHE A 471 6.23 32.04 1.47
CA PHE A 471 5.13 32.28 2.40
C PHE A 471 4.49 30.97 2.88
N LEU A 472 4.37 29.99 1.98
CA LEU A 472 3.89 28.64 2.33
C LEU A 472 4.88 27.91 3.23
N VAL A 473 6.19 28.16 3.08
CA VAL A 473 7.20 27.62 4.01
C VAL A 473 7.08 28.23 5.40
N ILE A 474 6.85 29.55 5.47
CA ILE A 474 6.60 30.24 6.74
C ILE A 474 5.32 29.70 7.38
N ALA A 475 4.26 29.44 6.62
CA ALA A 475 3.05 28.83 7.14
C ALA A 475 3.30 27.41 7.68
N GLY A 476 4.05 26.59 6.95
CA GLY A 476 4.36 25.20 7.32
C GLY A 476 5.12 25.04 8.63
N TRP A 477 5.93 26.02 9.02
CA TRP A 477 6.63 26.04 10.33
C TRP A 477 5.97 26.94 11.37
N GLY A 478 5.41 28.07 10.94
CA GLY A 478 4.87 29.11 11.81
C GLY A 478 3.57 28.70 12.47
N VAL A 479 2.67 28.01 11.76
CA VAL A 479 1.41 27.52 12.31
C VAL A 479 1.66 26.48 13.42
N PRO A 480 2.44 25.41 13.20
CA PRO A 480 2.90 24.48 14.26
C PRO A 480 3.57 25.17 15.45
N GLY A 481 4.48 26.11 15.20
CA GLY A 481 5.20 26.83 16.25
C GLY A 481 4.28 27.68 17.11
N LEU A 482 3.29 28.35 16.50
CA LEU A 482 2.29 29.13 17.21
C LEU A 482 1.40 28.24 18.09
N VAL A 483 0.96 27.08 17.57
CA VAL A 483 0.17 26.11 18.33
C VAL A 483 0.95 25.60 19.54
N ALA A 484 2.21 25.20 19.35
CA ALA A 484 3.08 24.78 20.45
C ALA A 484 3.29 25.89 21.49
N ALA A 485 3.45 27.15 21.06
CA ALA A 485 3.57 28.29 21.96
C ALA A 485 2.28 28.55 22.78
N VAL A 486 1.10 28.45 22.14
CA VAL A 486 -0.18 28.57 22.85
C VAL A 486 -0.34 27.47 23.89
N LEU A 487 0.07 26.23 23.58
CA LEU A 487 0.05 25.12 24.54
C LEU A 487 0.98 25.36 25.73
N LEU A 488 2.18 25.90 25.49
CA LEU A 488 3.13 26.25 26.56
C LEU A 488 2.61 27.37 27.49
N ILE A 489 1.92 28.37 26.93
CA ILE A 489 1.39 29.52 27.68
C ILE A 489 0.16 29.13 28.51
N THR A 490 -0.68 28.24 27.97
CA THR A 490 -1.97 27.88 28.58
C THR A 490 -1.90 26.63 29.45
N GLY A 491 -0.88 25.80 29.31
CA GLY A 491 -0.75 24.51 29.99
C GLY A 491 -0.36 24.63 31.46
N GLU A 492 -1.03 23.87 32.33
CA GLU A 492 -0.63 23.68 33.73
C GLU A 492 0.21 22.41 33.86
N ARG A 493 1.48 22.54 34.27
CA ARG A 493 2.43 21.41 34.33
C ARG A 493 1.96 20.42 35.39
N MET A 494 1.85 19.14 35.02
CA MET A 494 1.63 18.08 36.01
C MET A 494 2.99 17.53 36.51
N PRO A 495 3.23 17.50 37.83
CA PRO A 495 4.37 16.77 38.37
C PRO A 495 4.18 15.27 38.14
N ASP A 496 5.28 14.53 37.88
CA ASP A 496 5.35 13.07 37.70
C ASP A 496 4.84 12.47 36.38
N THR A 497 4.64 13.26 35.31
CA THR A 497 4.28 12.72 33.98
C THR A 497 5.51 12.49 33.09
N ILE A 498 5.73 11.22 32.71
CA ILE A 498 6.84 10.79 31.84
C ILE A 498 6.47 10.99 30.35
N ASP A 499 5.18 10.91 30.01
CA ASP A 499 4.71 11.14 28.64
C ASP A 499 4.82 12.60 28.20
N SER A 500 5.39 12.80 27.03
CA SER A 500 5.31 14.05 26.26
C SER A 500 3.86 14.50 25.99
N ALA A 501 2.93 13.56 25.76
CA ALA A 501 1.53 13.85 25.41
C ALA A 501 0.67 14.32 26.58
N PHE A 502 1.11 14.06 27.81
CA PHE A 502 0.41 14.45 29.04
C PHE A 502 1.21 15.42 29.91
N PHE A 503 2.24 16.07 29.37
CA PHE A 503 3.13 16.98 30.13
C PHE A 503 2.39 18.13 30.84
N TYR A 504 1.27 18.60 30.26
CA TYR A 504 0.32 19.57 30.84
C TYR A 504 -1.02 18.95 31.25
N GLY A 505 -1.06 17.61 31.34
CA GLY A 505 -2.13 16.80 31.92
C GLY A 505 -3.41 16.60 31.14
N THR A 506 -4.46 16.14 31.85
CA THR A 506 -5.81 16.02 31.27
C THR A 506 -6.36 17.34 30.73
N PRO A 507 -5.96 18.55 31.19
CA PRO A 507 -6.29 19.80 30.50
C PRO A 507 -5.59 19.96 29.15
N GLN A 508 -4.40 19.41 28.93
CA GLN A 508 -3.76 19.39 27.60
C GLN A 508 -4.64 18.62 26.62
N VAL A 509 -5.05 17.42 26.99
CA VAL A 509 -5.86 16.51 26.18
C VAL A 509 -7.33 16.94 26.07
N ARG A 510 -7.91 17.46 27.15
CA ARG A 510 -9.28 17.98 27.19
C ARG A 510 -9.38 19.33 26.50
N ARG A 511 -8.38 20.22 26.56
CA ARG A 511 -8.39 21.45 25.77
C ARG A 511 -8.02 21.20 24.31
N THR A 512 -7.25 20.16 23.98
CA THR A 512 -7.08 19.76 22.58
C THR A 512 -8.33 19.09 21.99
N GLY A 513 -9.16 18.47 22.83
CA GLY A 513 -10.49 17.94 22.48
C GLY A 513 -11.68 18.93 22.53
N GLU A 514 -11.78 19.79 23.56
CA GLU A 514 -12.89 20.74 23.79
C GLU A 514 -12.60 22.17 23.31
N SER A 515 -11.34 22.58 23.19
CA SER A 515 -11.03 23.95 22.74
C SER A 515 -10.89 23.99 21.22
N ARG A 516 -11.71 24.86 20.63
CA ARG A 516 -11.77 25.29 19.22
C ARG A 516 -10.44 25.85 18.67
N TYR A 517 -9.27 25.65 19.31
CA TYR A 517 -8.08 26.49 19.15
C TYR A 517 -6.68 25.85 19.14
N SER A 518 -6.45 24.52 19.18
CA SER A 518 -5.04 24.05 19.09
C SER A 518 -4.69 22.76 18.32
N GLU A 519 -5.29 21.59 18.55
CA GLU A 519 -4.90 20.36 17.81
C GLU A 519 -5.98 19.83 16.87
N SER A 520 -7.23 19.74 17.34
CA SER A 520 -8.37 19.22 16.58
C SER A 520 -8.61 19.95 15.25
N PRO A 521 -8.65 21.30 15.17
CA PRO A 521 -8.86 21.97 13.89
C PRO A 521 -7.66 21.84 12.95
N LEU A 522 -6.43 21.68 13.45
CA LEU A 522 -5.26 21.54 12.57
C LEU A 522 -5.29 20.21 11.83
N VAL A 523 -5.45 19.12 12.59
CA VAL A 523 -5.51 17.77 12.02
C VAL A 523 -6.76 17.59 11.16
N GLU A 524 -7.90 18.15 11.57
CA GLU A 524 -9.15 18.13 10.79
C GLU A 524 -9.05 18.96 9.51
N HIS A 525 -8.56 20.21 9.58
CA HIS A 525 -8.36 21.05 8.39
C HIS A 525 -7.31 20.48 7.45
N ASP A 526 -6.18 19.99 7.95
CA ASP A 526 -5.14 19.38 7.11
C ASP A 526 -5.65 18.08 6.47
N PHE A 527 -6.40 17.25 7.20
CA PHE A 527 -7.02 16.06 6.64
C PHE A 527 -8.04 16.40 5.53
N ILE A 528 -8.88 17.41 5.74
CA ILE A 528 -9.86 17.87 4.74
C ILE A 528 -9.14 18.44 3.51
N ILE A 529 -8.16 19.33 3.71
CA ILE A 529 -7.38 19.96 2.63
C ILE A 529 -6.64 18.89 1.82
N LEU A 530 -5.97 17.96 2.50
CA LEU A 530 -5.22 16.88 1.89
C LEU A 530 -6.14 15.96 1.09
N THR A 531 -7.27 15.54 1.67
CA THR A 531 -8.25 14.68 1.00
C THR A 531 -8.88 15.38 -0.19
N TYR A 532 -9.25 16.65 -0.05
CA TYR A 532 -9.81 17.47 -1.12
C TYR A 532 -8.80 17.67 -2.26
N CYS A 533 -7.54 18.01 -1.94
CA CYS A 533 -6.49 18.20 -2.95
C CYS A 533 -6.16 16.89 -3.68
N LEU A 534 -6.09 15.76 -2.97
CA LEU A 534 -5.89 14.45 -3.59
C LEU A 534 -7.07 14.03 -4.47
N PHE A 535 -8.30 14.35 -4.06
CA PHE A 535 -9.50 14.11 -4.84
C PHE A 535 -9.54 14.98 -6.11
N ASP A 536 -9.24 16.28 -6.00
CA ASP A 536 -9.17 17.21 -7.14
C ASP A 536 -8.02 16.85 -8.09
N PHE A 537 -6.86 16.47 -7.55
CA PHE A 537 -5.74 15.95 -8.32
C PHE A 537 -6.12 14.69 -9.10
N ARG A 538 -6.91 13.79 -8.49
CA ARG A 538 -7.44 12.60 -9.17
C ARG A 538 -8.47 12.98 -10.25
N ARG A 539 -9.40 13.88 -9.95
CA ARG A 539 -10.44 14.34 -10.89
C ARG A 539 -9.83 14.94 -12.16
N THR A 540 -8.82 15.77 -12.00
CA THR A 540 -8.06 16.34 -13.13
C THR A 540 -7.17 15.32 -13.83
N SER A 541 -6.87 14.15 -13.22
CA SER A 541 -6.03 13.07 -13.79
C SER A 541 -6.83 11.99 -14.51
N ALA A 542 -8.16 12.01 -14.42
CA ALA A 542 -8.98 11.18 -15.29
C ALA A 542 -8.81 11.67 -16.74
N PRO A 543 -8.59 10.77 -17.71
CA PRO A 543 -8.50 11.18 -19.10
C PRO A 543 -9.79 11.90 -19.49
N GLN A 544 -9.68 13.12 -20.02
CA GLN A 544 -10.72 13.77 -20.80
C GLN A 544 -10.94 12.95 -22.08
N LEU A 545 -11.52 11.77 -21.97
CA LEU A 545 -12.27 11.14 -23.05
C LEU A 545 -13.71 11.63 -22.90
N CYS A 546 -14.03 12.78 -23.48
CA CYS A 546 -15.37 13.25 -23.85
C CYS A 546 -15.29 14.78 -24.04
N PHE A 547 -14.66 15.24 -25.11
CA PHE A 547 -14.97 16.49 -25.81
C PHE A 547 -14.05 16.55 -27.03
N ASP A 548 -14.34 15.71 -28.04
CA ASP A 548 -13.95 15.88 -29.45
C ASP A 548 -14.60 14.75 -30.27
N SER A 549 -15.91 14.59 -30.09
CA SER A 549 -16.67 13.52 -30.76
C SER A 549 -18.00 14.06 -31.27
N PHE A 550 -18.01 15.22 -31.94
CA PHE A 550 -19.11 15.60 -32.83
C PHE A 550 -18.61 16.66 -33.83
N GLU A 551 -18.26 16.17 -35.02
CA GLU A 551 -18.33 16.81 -36.35
C GLU A 551 -17.15 16.40 -37.23
N THR A 552 -17.22 15.19 -37.77
CA THR A 552 -16.55 14.85 -39.04
C THR A 552 -17.58 14.21 -39.96
N MET A 553 -18.38 15.06 -40.60
CA MET A 553 -19.09 14.71 -41.82
C MET A 553 -18.27 15.18 -43.02
N SER A 554 -17.84 14.18 -43.78
CA SER A 554 -17.28 14.10 -45.13
C SER A 554 -17.44 15.26 -46.14
N LEU A 555 -16.35 15.45 -46.93
CA LEU A 555 -16.20 15.93 -48.34
C LEU A 555 -15.88 17.44 -48.61
N PRO A 556 -15.30 17.82 -49.78
CA PRO A 556 -13.95 17.51 -50.29
C PRO A 556 -13.16 18.78 -50.73
N CYS A 557 -11.92 18.55 -51.19
CA CYS A 557 -10.96 19.46 -51.81
C CYS A 557 -11.50 20.76 -52.48
N GLY A 558 -10.90 21.91 -52.14
CA GLY A 558 -11.10 23.19 -52.83
C GLY A 558 -9.94 24.14 -52.55
N SER A 559 -9.20 24.50 -53.61
CA SER A 559 -8.09 25.44 -53.62
C SER A 559 -8.49 26.86 -53.22
N LEU A 560 -7.66 27.56 -52.43
CA LEU A 560 -7.36 28.98 -52.63
C LEU A 560 -6.13 29.40 -51.81
N ALA A 561 -5.15 29.95 -52.52
CA ALA A 561 -3.87 30.42 -52.01
C ALA A 561 -4.00 31.71 -51.19
N MET A 562 -3.10 31.93 -50.22
CA MET A 562 -2.28 33.16 -50.13
C MET A 562 -1.20 33.04 -49.05
N SER A 563 0.02 32.80 -49.52
CA SER A 563 1.29 33.44 -49.12
C SER A 563 1.36 34.22 -47.79
N ALA A 564 2.20 33.72 -46.87
CA ALA A 564 3.00 34.56 -45.98
C ALA A 564 4.45 34.03 -45.98
N LEU A 565 5.38 34.97 -46.19
CA LEU A 565 6.76 34.76 -46.63
C LEU A 565 7.58 33.82 -45.74
N TRP A 566 8.23 32.83 -46.37
CA TRP A 566 9.41 32.17 -45.82
C TRP A 566 10.63 32.63 -46.62
N PRO A 567 11.70 33.14 -45.98
CA PRO A 567 12.95 33.40 -46.68
C PRO A 567 13.57 32.08 -47.17
N SER A 568 14.09 32.16 -48.39
CA SER A 568 14.81 31.14 -49.13
C SER A 568 15.93 30.44 -48.37
N SER A 569 15.98 29.12 -48.58
CA SER A 569 17.09 28.18 -48.46
C SER A 569 18.51 28.77 -48.38
N GLY A 570 19.20 28.50 -47.27
CA GLY A 570 20.66 28.47 -47.16
C GLY A 570 21.13 27.07 -46.72
N PRO A 571 22.34 26.61 -47.11
CA PRO A 571 22.80 25.25 -46.81
C PRO A 571 23.35 25.19 -45.39
N CYS A 572 22.60 24.60 -44.45
CA CYS A 572 23.14 24.19 -43.15
C CYS A 572 23.02 22.67 -43.02
N GLY A 573 23.99 21.97 -43.59
CA GLY A 573 24.24 20.54 -43.42
C GLY A 573 25.10 20.24 -42.20
N THR A 574 24.69 20.68 -41.01
CA THR A 574 25.33 20.27 -39.75
C THR A 574 24.30 19.60 -38.85
N GLY A 575 24.39 18.26 -38.79
CA GLY A 575 23.59 17.44 -37.90
C GLY A 575 23.91 17.75 -36.43
N CYS A 576 22.92 17.56 -35.56
CA CYS A 576 23.09 17.72 -34.12
C CYS A 576 23.90 16.52 -33.57
N GLU A 577 25.21 16.72 -33.39
CA GLU A 577 26.13 15.80 -32.67
C GLU A 577 26.30 16.19 -31.18
N SER A 578 25.55 17.19 -30.70
CA SER A 578 25.59 17.60 -29.29
C SER A 578 24.97 16.55 -28.38
N THR A 579 25.73 16.10 -27.39
CA THR A 579 25.32 15.30 -26.21
C THR A 579 24.26 15.98 -25.33
N GLY A 580 23.77 17.17 -25.71
CA GLY A 580 22.63 17.86 -25.11
C GLY A 580 21.65 18.36 -26.17
N CYS A 581 20.81 17.47 -26.72
CA CYS A 581 19.66 17.90 -27.51
C CYS A 581 18.47 18.24 -26.58
N LEU A 582 17.88 19.43 -26.78
CA LEU A 582 16.75 19.95 -26.00
C LEU A 582 15.53 19.01 -25.99
N LEU A 583 15.31 18.25 -27.07
CA LEU A 583 14.21 17.27 -27.17
C LEU A 583 14.39 16.11 -26.18
N ALA A 584 15.58 15.53 -26.12
CA ALA A 584 15.90 14.51 -25.12
C ALA A 584 15.79 15.05 -23.68
N GLN A 585 16.10 16.34 -23.49
CA GLN A 585 15.98 17.01 -22.19
C GLN A 585 14.52 17.28 -21.80
N GLU A 586 13.63 17.57 -22.77
CA GLU A 586 12.19 17.69 -22.57
C GLU A 586 11.52 16.33 -22.31
N GLU A 587 11.91 15.28 -23.05
CA GLU A 587 11.44 13.90 -22.84
C GLU A 587 11.84 13.35 -21.47
N GLN A 588 13.12 13.46 -21.09
CA GLN A 588 13.58 13.11 -19.75
C GLN A 588 12.89 13.98 -18.69
N GLN A 589 12.58 15.25 -18.95
CA GLN A 589 11.88 16.08 -17.97
C GLN A 589 10.41 15.67 -17.80
N LYS A 590 9.69 15.33 -18.87
CA LYS A 590 8.26 14.97 -18.82
C LYS A 590 8.04 13.61 -18.14
N GLN A 591 8.76 12.58 -18.56
CA GLN A 591 8.64 11.24 -17.95
C GLN A 591 9.13 11.21 -16.50
N LEU A 592 10.23 11.92 -16.18
CA LEU A 592 10.74 12.03 -14.82
C LEU A 592 9.82 12.87 -13.93
N ALA A 593 9.22 13.95 -14.45
CA ALA A 593 8.22 14.75 -13.72
C ALA A 593 7.00 13.90 -13.35
N ASP A 594 6.45 13.12 -14.28
CA ASP A 594 5.31 12.26 -13.99
C ASP A 594 5.65 11.20 -12.92
N ARG A 595 6.79 10.52 -13.05
CA ARG A 595 7.21 9.51 -12.07
C ARG A 595 7.46 10.10 -10.68
N GLN A 596 7.92 11.34 -10.62
CA GLN A 596 8.12 12.06 -9.37
C GLN A 596 6.79 12.51 -8.75
N VAL A 597 5.87 13.08 -9.53
CA VAL A 597 4.54 13.50 -9.04
C VAL A 597 3.81 12.34 -8.38
N ALA A 598 3.86 11.15 -8.99
CA ALA A 598 3.27 9.94 -8.43
C ALA A 598 3.80 9.55 -7.04
N ARG A 599 5.11 9.74 -6.82
CA ARG A 599 5.74 9.44 -5.53
C ARG A 599 5.30 10.41 -4.45
N HIS A 600 5.14 11.69 -4.81
CA HIS A 600 4.63 12.70 -3.88
C HIS A 600 3.17 12.44 -3.52
N VAL A 601 2.33 12.06 -4.49
CA VAL A 601 0.95 11.62 -4.24
C VAL A 601 0.92 10.41 -3.31
N LEU A 602 1.80 9.42 -3.55
CA LEU A 602 1.91 8.23 -2.70
C LEU A 602 2.34 8.57 -1.26
N LEU A 603 3.32 9.46 -1.11
CA LEU A 603 3.78 9.95 0.19
C LEU A 603 2.62 10.61 0.95
N CYS A 604 1.93 11.57 0.31
CA CYS A 604 0.77 12.25 0.87
C CYS A 604 -0.31 11.26 1.33
N LEU A 605 -0.65 10.26 0.51
CA LEU A 605 -1.65 9.25 0.87
C LEU A 605 -1.21 8.40 2.06
N LEU A 606 0.03 7.93 2.13
CA LEU A 606 0.48 7.15 3.30
C LEU A 606 0.48 8.00 4.58
N LEU A 607 0.81 9.29 4.47
CA LEU A 607 0.73 10.22 5.60
C LEU A 607 -0.71 10.57 6.01
N THR A 608 -1.71 10.46 5.11
CA THR A 608 -3.14 10.57 5.52
C THR A 608 -3.54 9.51 6.54
N VAL A 609 -2.96 8.31 6.49
CA VAL A 609 -3.24 7.24 7.45
C VAL A 609 -2.77 7.63 8.85
N SER A 610 -1.59 8.27 8.94
CA SER A 610 -1.08 8.87 10.18
C SER A 610 -2.04 9.92 10.73
N LEU A 611 -2.50 10.82 9.87
CA LEU A 611 -3.44 11.88 10.26
C LEU A 611 -4.78 11.32 10.74
N LEU A 612 -5.31 10.30 10.06
CA LEU A 612 -6.56 9.65 10.46
C LEU A 612 -6.45 8.95 11.81
N ALA A 613 -5.31 8.29 12.09
CA ALA A 613 -5.05 7.68 13.39
C ALA A 613 -5.02 8.73 14.51
N ASN A 614 -4.31 9.83 14.28
CA ASN A 614 -4.24 10.94 15.24
C ASN A 614 -5.61 11.59 15.45
N LEU A 615 -6.37 11.82 14.38
CA LEU A 615 -7.74 12.34 14.47
C LEU A 615 -8.64 11.40 15.28
N SER A 616 -8.53 10.09 15.03
CA SER A 616 -9.28 9.07 15.79
C SER A 616 -8.93 9.13 17.28
N SER A 617 -7.66 9.38 17.61
CA SER A 617 -7.20 9.53 19.00
C SER A 617 -7.76 10.78 19.66
N CYS A 618 -7.79 11.91 18.94
CA CYS A 618 -8.43 13.14 19.43
C CYS A 618 -9.94 12.96 19.64
N LEU A 619 -10.63 12.32 18.69
CA LEU A 619 -12.06 12.03 18.79
C LEU A 619 -12.38 11.11 19.98
N TRP A 620 -11.47 10.19 20.32
CA TRP A 620 -11.66 9.30 21.47
C TRP A 620 -11.89 10.08 22.77
N TRP A 621 -11.08 11.11 23.05
CA TRP A 621 -11.23 11.93 24.26
C TRP A 621 -12.44 12.84 24.25
N LEU A 622 -12.95 13.17 23.07
CA LEU A 622 -14.19 13.94 22.93
C LEU A 622 -15.40 13.12 23.41
N PHE A 623 -15.41 11.82 23.12
CA PHE A 623 -16.53 10.93 23.43
C PHE A 623 -16.35 10.13 24.73
N ASN A 624 -15.11 9.86 25.14
CA ASN A 624 -14.81 8.99 26.28
C ASN A 624 -14.05 9.72 27.39
N ARG A 625 -14.55 9.57 28.63
CA ARG A 625 -13.96 10.21 29.82
C ARG A 625 -12.81 9.43 30.46
N VAL A 626 -12.64 8.16 30.11
CA VAL A 626 -11.63 7.26 30.69
C VAL A 626 -10.78 6.70 29.55
N PRO A 627 -9.44 6.66 29.68
CA PRO A 627 -8.59 5.94 28.74
C PRO A 627 -8.89 4.44 28.84
N GLY A 628 -9.68 3.94 27.89
CA GLY A 628 -9.91 2.50 27.73
C GLY A 628 -8.68 1.80 27.11
N ARG A 629 -8.64 0.47 27.13
CA ARG A 629 -7.55 -0.29 26.46
C ARG A 629 -7.47 0.01 24.95
N LEU A 630 -8.59 0.33 24.30
CA LEU A 630 -8.62 0.69 22.88
C LEU A 630 -7.84 1.99 22.60
N TYR A 631 -7.96 2.96 23.49
CA TYR A 631 -7.22 4.21 23.39
C TYR A 631 -5.70 3.96 23.46
N LEU A 632 -5.28 3.01 24.30
CA LEU A 632 -3.89 2.63 24.41
C LEU A 632 -3.40 1.96 23.12
N GLU A 633 -4.17 1.06 22.54
CA GLU A 633 -3.88 0.44 21.23
C GLU A 633 -3.74 1.48 20.13
N LEU A 634 -4.69 2.42 20.09
CA LEU A 634 -4.65 3.53 19.16
C LEU A 634 -3.44 4.43 19.39
N GLN A 635 -3.04 4.68 20.64
CA GLN A 635 -1.86 5.49 20.97
C GLN A 635 -0.54 4.83 20.57
N PHE A 636 -0.40 3.51 20.79
CA PHE A 636 0.75 2.76 20.26
C PHE A 636 0.82 2.83 18.74
N PHE A 637 -0.33 2.69 18.06
CA PHE A 637 -0.39 2.84 16.62
C PHE A 637 -0.01 4.27 16.17
N CYS A 638 -0.54 5.30 16.83
CA CYS A 638 -0.18 6.69 16.56
C CYS A 638 1.33 6.93 16.76
N ALA A 639 1.91 6.43 17.85
CA ALA A 639 3.34 6.54 18.12
C ALA A 639 4.20 5.90 17.00
N VAL A 640 3.88 4.66 16.62
CA VAL A 640 4.62 3.96 15.55
C VAL A 640 4.48 4.67 14.21
N VAL A 641 3.28 5.14 13.84
CA VAL A 641 3.05 5.78 12.54
C VAL A 641 3.65 7.20 12.51
N ASN A 642 3.56 7.97 13.59
CA ASN A 642 4.11 9.32 13.68
C ASN A 642 5.65 9.34 13.68
N TYR A 643 6.28 8.50 14.51
CA TYR A 643 7.75 8.45 14.56
C TYR A 643 8.35 7.57 13.45
N GLY A 644 7.57 6.64 12.89
CA GLY A 644 7.95 5.76 11.79
C GLY A 644 7.80 6.35 10.40
N GLN A 645 7.35 7.61 10.25
CA GLN A 645 7.17 8.25 8.94
C GLN A 645 8.46 8.26 8.10
N GLY A 646 9.65 8.24 8.73
CA GLY A 646 10.92 8.17 8.02
C GLY A 646 11.09 6.90 7.19
N PHE A 647 10.56 5.76 7.63
CA PHE A 647 10.55 4.53 6.85
C PHE A 647 9.66 4.64 5.61
N ILE A 648 8.52 5.31 5.74
CA ILE A 648 7.59 5.55 4.63
C ILE A 648 8.28 6.41 3.58
N SER A 649 8.89 7.52 4.01
CA SER A 649 9.70 8.40 3.16
C SER A 649 10.84 7.62 2.47
N PHE A 650 11.55 6.75 3.21
CA PHE A 650 12.63 5.93 2.67
C PHE A 650 12.15 4.87 1.68
N GLY A 651 11.02 4.19 1.95
CA GLY A 651 10.47 3.21 1.02
C GLY A 651 10.09 3.82 -0.34
N ILE A 652 9.53 5.04 -0.34
CA ILE A 652 9.07 5.70 -1.57
C ILE A 652 10.24 6.31 -2.35
N PHE A 653 11.11 7.05 -1.67
CA PHE A 653 12.17 7.81 -2.32
C PHE A 653 13.50 7.06 -2.35
N GLY A 654 13.80 6.25 -1.32
CA GLY A 654 15.07 5.56 -1.06
C GLY A 654 15.38 4.35 -1.94
N LEU A 655 14.36 3.64 -2.43
CA LEU A 655 14.52 2.37 -3.18
C LEU A 655 14.71 2.51 -4.69
N ASP A 656 14.83 3.73 -5.23
CA ASP A 656 14.88 3.93 -6.68
C ASP A 656 16.23 3.57 -7.31
N LYS A 657 16.20 2.62 -8.25
CA LYS A 657 17.37 2.17 -9.00
C LYS A 657 18.07 3.31 -9.77
N HIS A 658 17.33 4.26 -10.35
CA HIS A 658 17.87 5.28 -11.25
C HIS A 658 18.31 6.57 -10.54
N LEU A 659 17.65 6.90 -9.44
CA LEU A 659 17.98 8.08 -8.62
C LEU A 659 19.00 7.76 -7.51
N ILE A 660 19.09 6.52 -7.06
CA ILE A 660 19.84 6.16 -5.83
C ILE A 660 20.81 5.03 -6.06
N ILE A 661 20.33 3.86 -6.51
CA ILE A 661 21.22 2.69 -6.62
C ILE A 661 22.30 2.95 -7.66
N LEU A 662 21.99 3.61 -8.78
CA LEU A 662 22.99 3.90 -9.81
C LEU A 662 24.08 4.88 -9.36
N PRO A 663 23.79 6.07 -8.78
CA PRO A 663 24.84 6.96 -8.26
C PRO A 663 25.53 6.42 -7.01
N PHE A 664 24.84 5.72 -6.11
CA PHE A 664 25.46 5.07 -4.95
C PHE A 664 26.36 3.91 -5.39
N LYS A 665 25.90 3.06 -6.32
CA LYS A 665 26.70 2.01 -6.95
C LYS A 665 27.86 2.61 -7.72
N LYS A 666 27.70 3.71 -8.46
CA LYS A 666 28.81 4.41 -9.15
C LYS A 666 29.81 5.00 -8.15
N ARG A 667 29.37 5.53 -7.01
CA ARG A 667 30.25 6.10 -5.97
C ARG A 667 30.98 5.02 -5.17
N MET A 668 30.30 3.93 -4.83
CA MET A 668 30.88 2.71 -4.25
C MET A 668 31.80 1.98 -5.23
N SER A 669 31.41 1.89 -6.50
CA SER A 669 32.20 1.32 -7.60
C SER A 669 33.41 2.20 -7.92
N SER A 670 33.30 3.53 -7.81
CA SER A 670 34.44 4.45 -7.90
C SER A 670 35.43 4.27 -6.75
N LEU A 671 34.93 4.02 -5.52
CA LEU A 671 35.76 3.68 -4.37
C LEU A 671 36.38 2.28 -4.52
N TRP A 672 35.70 1.35 -5.18
CA TRP A 672 36.16 -0.03 -5.42
C TRP A 672 37.08 -0.17 -6.65
N HIS A 673 36.92 0.67 -7.69
CA HIS A 673 37.72 0.68 -8.93
C HIS A 673 39.03 1.46 -8.80
N SER A 674 39.30 2.09 -7.65
CA SER A 674 40.66 2.56 -7.36
C SER A 674 41.66 1.40 -7.16
N MET A 675 41.23 0.14 -7.24
CA MET A 675 42.09 -1.04 -7.04
C MET A 675 42.25 -2.00 -8.22
N LYS A 676 41.59 -1.83 -9.38
CA LYS A 676 41.86 -2.64 -10.58
C LYS A 676 41.53 -1.90 -11.89
N PRO A 677 42.45 -1.82 -12.87
CA PRO A 677 42.10 -1.50 -14.26
C PRO A 677 41.52 -2.76 -14.94
N GLU A 678 40.37 -2.63 -15.62
CA GLU A 678 39.72 -3.72 -16.34
C GLU A 678 39.62 -3.38 -17.83
N GLU A 679 39.97 -4.37 -18.66
CA GLU A 679 39.97 -4.38 -20.12
C GLU A 679 38.55 -4.34 -20.71
N GLN A 680 38.37 -3.70 -21.86
CA GLN A 680 37.10 -3.63 -22.59
C GLN A 680 36.82 -4.92 -23.38
N PRO A 681 35.63 -5.55 -23.25
CA PRO A 681 35.23 -6.65 -24.12
C PRO A 681 34.69 -6.12 -25.46
N GLN A 682 35.21 -6.62 -26.57
CA GLN A 682 34.69 -6.40 -27.92
C GLN A 682 33.34 -7.14 -28.09
N LEU A 683 32.30 -6.42 -28.54
CA LEU A 683 30.97 -6.97 -28.83
C LEU A 683 30.96 -7.66 -30.20
N VAL A 684 30.83 -8.99 -30.24
CA VAL A 684 30.55 -9.76 -31.45
C VAL A 684 29.04 -9.69 -31.74
N VAL A 685 28.65 -9.05 -32.84
CA VAL A 685 27.24 -8.95 -33.29
C VAL A 685 26.86 -10.25 -34.01
N SER A 686 25.71 -10.83 -33.68
CA SER A 686 25.19 -12.09 -34.24
C SER A 686 24.67 -11.94 -35.68
N ASP A 687 24.88 -12.96 -36.54
CA ASP A 687 24.52 -12.96 -37.98
C ASP A 687 23.04 -12.63 -38.26
N ASP A 688 22.12 -13.02 -37.38
CA ASP A 688 20.68 -12.75 -37.50
C ASP A 688 20.35 -11.24 -37.43
N ILE A 689 21.14 -10.48 -36.66
CA ILE A 689 20.99 -9.03 -36.52
C ILE A 689 21.42 -8.36 -37.82
N THR A 690 22.53 -8.80 -38.40
CA THR A 690 23.06 -8.30 -39.66
C THR A 690 22.05 -8.48 -40.79
N MET A 691 21.47 -9.68 -40.93
CA MET A 691 20.45 -9.97 -41.94
C MET A 691 19.22 -9.06 -41.80
N THR A 692 18.69 -8.93 -40.58
CA THR A 692 17.53 -8.07 -40.29
C THR A 692 17.82 -6.60 -40.65
N CYS A 693 19.01 -6.11 -40.30
CA CYS A 693 19.42 -4.74 -40.58
C CYS A 693 19.63 -4.48 -42.08
N THR A 694 20.21 -5.44 -42.81
CA THR A 694 20.38 -5.35 -44.27
C THR A 694 19.03 -5.33 -44.97
N GLN A 695 18.12 -6.25 -44.65
CA GLN A 695 16.78 -6.29 -45.25
C GLN A 695 16.01 -4.99 -45.02
N PHE A 696 16.00 -4.49 -43.79
CA PHE A 696 15.33 -3.24 -43.47
C PHE A 696 15.97 -2.05 -44.21
N THR A 697 17.29 -1.97 -44.23
CA THR A 697 18.02 -0.87 -44.89
C THR A 697 17.80 -0.85 -46.39
N THR A 698 17.79 -2.02 -47.04
CA THR A 698 17.66 -2.15 -48.50
C THR A 698 16.23 -1.94 -48.99
N TYR A 699 15.22 -2.48 -48.29
CA TYR A 699 13.85 -2.53 -48.82
C TYR A 699 12.86 -1.60 -48.13
N HIS A 700 13.12 -1.21 -46.87
CA HIS A 700 12.09 -0.59 -46.02
C HIS A 700 12.48 0.78 -45.47
N LYS A 701 13.78 1.10 -45.37
CA LYS A 701 14.29 2.32 -44.74
C LYS A 701 13.79 3.59 -45.40
N GLU A 702 13.84 3.69 -46.73
CA GLU A 702 13.39 4.91 -47.43
C GLU A 702 11.89 5.17 -47.25
N GLN A 703 11.07 4.12 -47.32
CA GLN A 703 9.63 4.22 -47.10
C GLN A 703 9.33 4.61 -45.65
N CYS A 704 9.94 3.92 -44.69
CA CYS A 704 9.80 4.21 -43.27
C CYS A 704 10.18 5.65 -42.95
N VAL A 705 11.35 6.13 -43.45
CA VAL A 705 11.79 7.51 -43.24
C VAL A 705 10.77 8.52 -43.77
N ARG A 706 10.14 8.27 -44.93
CA ARG A 706 9.11 9.16 -45.47
C ARG A 706 7.84 9.19 -44.62
N ASP A 707 7.49 8.06 -44.01
CA ASP A 707 6.21 7.88 -43.33
C ASP A 707 6.23 8.37 -41.87
N ILE A 708 7.34 8.17 -41.15
CA ILE A 708 7.40 8.44 -39.69
C ILE A 708 8.36 9.54 -39.26
N VAL A 709 9.32 9.95 -40.10
CA VAL A 709 10.36 10.91 -39.67
C VAL A 709 9.86 12.34 -39.80
N GLN A 710 9.92 13.07 -38.69
CA GLN A 710 9.54 14.48 -38.62
C GLN A 710 10.76 15.37 -38.36
N LYS A 711 10.79 16.53 -39.01
CA LYS A 711 11.79 17.58 -38.77
C LYS A 711 11.44 18.36 -37.52
N LYS A 712 12.12 18.09 -36.39
CA LYS A 712 11.94 18.85 -35.14
C LYS A 712 13.11 19.79 -34.87
N ARG A 713 12.81 21.01 -34.43
CA ARG A 713 13.83 22.00 -34.06
C ARG A 713 14.50 21.58 -32.74
N CYS A 714 15.84 21.46 -32.73
CA CYS A 714 16.62 21.25 -31.52
C CYS A 714 17.42 22.53 -31.21
N GLY A 715 16.77 23.50 -30.53
CA GLY A 715 17.34 24.82 -30.21
C GLY A 715 17.10 25.89 -31.27
N GLU A 716 17.76 27.05 -31.13
CA GLU A 716 17.54 28.22 -32.01
C GLU A 716 18.07 28.03 -33.44
N ARG A 717 19.03 27.11 -33.67
CA ARG A 717 19.77 26.98 -34.95
C ARG A 717 19.88 25.57 -35.53
N MET A 718 19.37 24.51 -34.90
CA MET A 718 19.49 23.13 -35.41
C MET A 718 18.14 22.45 -35.61
N VAL A 719 18.05 21.57 -36.62
CA VAL A 719 16.89 20.73 -36.91
C VAL A 719 17.35 19.27 -36.91
N ALA A 720 16.58 18.41 -36.26
CA ALA A 720 16.82 16.98 -36.10
C ALA A 720 15.70 16.20 -36.78
N ASP A 721 16.06 15.29 -37.68
CA ASP A 721 15.16 14.27 -38.21
C ASP A 721 15.00 13.18 -37.14
N THR A 722 13.80 13.07 -36.54
CA THR A 722 13.48 12.14 -35.43
C THR A 722 12.11 11.51 -35.62
N PHE A 723 11.88 10.37 -34.95
CA PHE A 723 10.60 9.65 -34.89
C PHE A 723 10.41 9.02 -33.50
N LEU A 724 9.17 8.68 -33.13
CA LEU A 724 8.86 8.03 -31.84
C LEU A 724 9.01 6.50 -31.92
N GLY A 725 9.38 5.88 -30.80
CA GLY A 725 9.41 4.42 -30.69
C GLY A 725 8.06 3.78 -31.01
N THR A 726 6.97 4.38 -30.51
CA THR A 726 5.58 3.98 -30.80
C THR A 726 5.23 4.06 -32.28
N GLU A 727 5.67 5.13 -32.98
CA GLU A 727 5.43 5.32 -34.41
C GLU A 727 6.12 4.23 -35.23
N LEU A 728 7.34 3.84 -34.87
CA LEU A 728 8.02 2.74 -35.56
C LEU A 728 7.33 1.39 -35.29
N VAL A 729 6.87 1.14 -34.05
CA VAL A 729 6.14 -0.08 -33.71
C VAL A 729 4.83 -0.18 -34.50
N GLU A 730 4.07 0.92 -34.58
CA GLU A 730 2.82 0.96 -35.36
C GLU A 730 3.08 0.80 -36.86
N TRP A 731 4.14 1.42 -37.38
CA TRP A 731 4.53 1.27 -38.77
C TRP A 731 4.94 -0.17 -39.12
N LEU A 732 5.72 -0.83 -38.25
CA LEU A 732 6.12 -2.24 -38.44
C LEU A 732 4.91 -3.19 -38.49
N LEU A 733 3.89 -2.92 -37.68
CA LEU A 733 2.63 -3.66 -37.70
C LEU A 733 1.82 -3.37 -38.97
N GLN A 734 1.74 -2.11 -39.39
CA GLN A 734 0.97 -1.69 -40.56
C GLN A 734 1.53 -2.26 -41.88
N VAL A 735 2.86 -2.34 -42.00
CA VAL A 735 3.55 -2.90 -43.18
C VAL A 735 3.62 -4.44 -43.12
N GLY A 736 3.25 -5.05 -41.99
CA GLY A 736 3.23 -6.51 -41.81
C GLY A 736 4.62 -7.12 -41.60
N LEU A 737 5.61 -6.33 -41.17
CA LEU A 737 6.94 -6.80 -40.77
C LEU A 737 6.95 -7.43 -39.37
N SER A 738 5.88 -7.26 -38.61
CA SER A 738 5.67 -7.87 -37.30
C SER A 738 4.19 -8.19 -37.11
N GLN A 739 3.87 -9.30 -36.43
CA GLN A 739 2.50 -9.75 -36.20
C GLN A 739 1.88 -9.16 -34.92
N ASP A 740 2.73 -8.81 -33.94
CA ASP A 740 2.32 -8.22 -32.68
C ASP A 740 3.34 -7.20 -32.15
N ARG A 741 2.94 -6.40 -31.14
CA ARG A 741 3.79 -5.35 -30.55
C ARG A 741 5.08 -5.91 -29.91
N GLY A 742 5.06 -7.15 -29.42
CA GLY A 742 6.25 -7.81 -28.85
C GLY A 742 7.28 -8.17 -29.91
N GLU A 743 6.83 -8.66 -31.06
CA GLU A 743 7.70 -8.92 -32.22
C GLU A 743 8.28 -7.62 -32.81
N ALA A 744 7.46 -6.57 -32.90
CA ALA A 744 7.92 -5.24 -33.35
C ALA A 744 8.98 -4.63 -32.41
N LEU A 745 8.85 -4.82 -31.09
CA LEU A 745 9.85 -4.43 -30.11
C LEU A 745 11.18 -5.17 -30.30
N LEU A 746 11.12 -6.49 -30.54
CA LEU A 746 12.30 -7.30 -30.82
C LEU A 746 12.97 -6.86 -32.12
N TYR A 747 12.18 -6.57 -33.15
CA TYR A 747 12.65 -6.09 -34.44
C TYR A 747 13.38 -4.75 -34.31
N GLY A 748 12.77 -3.76 -33.65
CA GLY A 748 13.42 -2.46 -33.40
C GLY A 748 14.66 -2.56 -32.50
N GLY A 749 14.67 -3.50 -31.53
CA GLY A 749 15.85 -3.83 -30.74
C GLY A 749 17.02 -4.35 -31.58
N ARG A 750 16.75 -5.21 -32.57
CA ARG A 750 17.76 -5.69 -33.53
C ARG A 750 18.29 -4.56 -34.41
N LEU A 751 17.41 -3.69 -34.91
CA LEU A 751 17.83 -2.51 -35.69
C LEU A 751 18.72 -1.57 -34.88
N GLN A 752 18.47 -1.42 -33.58
CA GLN A 752 19.34 -0.63 -32.70
C GLN A 752 20.69 -1.30 -32.45
N GLN A 753 20.70 -2.61 -32.23
CA GLN A 753 21.94 -3.38 -32.03
C GLN A 753 22.82 -3.42 -33.28
N GLY A 754 22.21 -3.48 -34.48
CA GLY A 754 22.91 -3.40 -35.75
C GLY A 754 23.21 -1.97 -36.22
N GLY A 755 22.95 -0.96 -35.39
CA GLY A 755 23.35 0.43 -35.63
C GLY A 755 22.54 1.16 -36.70
N VAL A 756 21.39 0.63 -37.14
CA VAL A 756 20.51 1.26 -38.16
C VAL A 756 19.71 2.42 -37.58
N LEU A 757 19.32 2.28 -36.31
CA LEU A 757 18.65 3.34 -35.55
C LEU A 757 19.33 3.54 -34.20
N GLN A 758 19.23 4.74 -33.67
CA GLN A 758 19.84 5.09 -32.40
C GLN A 758 18.92 6.00 -31.60
N HIS A 759 18.84 5.77 -30.29
CA HIS A 759 18.21 6.72 -29.37
C HIS A 759 19.02 8.03 -29.34
N ILE A 760 18.36 9.19 -29.29
CA ILE A 760 19.02 10.51 -29.38
C ILE A 760 20.17 10.67 -28.37
N THR A 761 20.04 10.13 -27.15
CA THR A 761 21.08 10.20 -26.10
C THR A 761 21.97 8.96 -26.01
N GLN A 762 21.70 7.92 -26.80
CA GLN A 762 22.36 6.61 -26.72
C GLN A 762 22.21 5.86 -25.36
N GLU A 763 21.41 6.38 -24.42
CA GLU A 763 21.27 5.81 -23.07
C GLU A 763 20.24 4.67 -22.96
N TYR A 764 19.27 4.60 -23.89
CA TYR A 764 18.14 3.68 -23.82
C TYR A 764 18.15 2.67 -24.97
N GLY A 765 17.77 1.43 -24.69
CA GLY A 765 17.38 0.45 -25.71
C GLY A 765 16.03 0.80 -26.36
N PHE A 766 15.70 0.14 -27.46
CA PHE A 766 14.47 0.39 -28.21
C PHE A 766 13.23 0.01 -27.39
N GLN A 767 12.25 0.90 -27.28
CA GLN A 767 11.02 0.72 -26.50
C GLN A 767 9.81 1.30 -27.27
N ASP A 768 8.64 0.68 -27.08
CA ASP A 768 7.33 1.10 -27.56
C ASP A 768 6.81 2.19 -26.60
N ASP A 769 7.45 3.35 -26.64
CA ASP A 769 7.18 4.51 -25.78
C ASP A 769 7.41 5.80 -26.58
N GLU A 770 7.01 6.95 -26.02
CA GLU A 770 7.20 8.29 -26.62
C GLU A 770 8.68 8.76 -26.59
N LEU A 771 9.63 7.83 -26.69
CA LEU A 771 11.06 8.11 -26.79
C LEU A 771 11.44 8.41 -28.24
N HIS A 772 12.29 9.42 -28.46
CA HIS A 772 12.70 9.79 -29.80
C HIS A 772 13.96 9.03 -30.24
N TYR A 773 13.89 8.55 -31.47
CA TYR A 773 14.94 7.82 -32.17
C TYR A 773 15.29 8.54 -33.48
N ARG A 774 16.45 8.22 -34.02
CA ARG A 774 16.93 8.69 -35.32
C ARG A 774 17.53 7.52 -36.10
N PHE A 775 17.36 7.55 -37.42
CA PHE A 775 18.09 6.68 -38.33
C PHE A 775 19.53 7.17 -38.52
N THR A 776 20.50 6.27 -38.38
CA THR A 776 21.90 6.62 -38.62
C THR A 776 22.15 6.82 -40.12
N GLY A 777 22.96 7.83 -40.44
CA GLY A 777 23.48 8.03 -41.79
C GLY A 777 24.29 6.81 -42.19
N SER A 778 24.10 6.35 -43.42
CA SER A 778 24.74 5.17 -44.01
C SER A 778 26.26 5.33 -44.11
N THR A 779 26.97 5.13 -42.98
CA THR A 779 28.44 5.15 -42.94
C THR A 779 29.04 4.24 -41.85
N TYR A 780 28.36 3.15 -41.47
CA TYR A 780 28.93 2.12 -40.58
C TYR A 780 28.66 0.68 -41.04
N LEU A 781 28.73 0.44 -42.35
CA LEU A 781 28.82 -0.92 -42.92
C LEU A 781 30.19 -1.17 -43.58
N ALA A 782 31.20 -0.38 -43.23
CA ALA A 782 32.55 -0.44 -43.81
C ALA A 782 33.65 -0.63 -42.77
N VAL A 783 33.51 -1.60 -41.86
CA VAL A 783 34.64 -2.24 -41.18
C VAL A 783 34.24 -3.70 -41.00
N ILE A 784 35.15 -4.63 -41.30
CA ILE A 784 34.93 -6.09 -41.45
C ILE A 784 34.50 -6.52 -42.86
N THR A 785 35.23 -6.09 -43.88
CA THR A 785 35.48 -6.94 -45.05
C THR A 785 36.97 -6.88 -45.38
N ASN A 786 37.65 -8.01 -45.14
CA ASN A 786 38.95 -8.42 -45.67
C ASN A 786 40.03 -7.34 -45.89
N ARG A 787 41.01 -7.27 -44.98
CA ARG A 787 42.40 -6.95 -45.33
C ARG A 787 43.30 -8.16 -45.08
N GLY A 788 43.23 -9.10 -46.02
CA GLY A 788 44.44 -9.78 -46.47
C GLY A 788 45.08 -8.90 -47.55
N GLU A 789 46.34 -8.54 -47.33
CA GLU A 789 47.33 -8.10 -48.33
C GLU A 789 46.97 -6.91 -49.24
N LEU A 790 47.64 -5.77 -49.06
CA LEU A 790 48.73 -5.35 -49.96
C LEU A 790 49.28 -3.96 -49.58
N LYS A 791 50.60 -3.87 -49.74
CA LYS A 791 51.48 -2.69 -49.61
C LYS A 791 51.09 -1.57 -50.59
N SER A 792 51.35 -0.31 -50.23
CA SER A 792 52.33 0.55 -50.94
C SER A 792 52.15 2.05 -50.62
N ALA A 793 53.29 2.66 -50.29
CA ALA A 793 53.84 3.99 -50.62
C ALA A 793 52.97 5.27 -50.70
N ALA A 794 53.58 6.30 -50.09
CA ALA A 794 53.53 7.73 -50.32
C ALA A 794 53.08 8.22 -51.72
N PHE A 795 52.25 9.25 -51.76
CA PHE A 795 52.67 10.67 -51.81
C PHE A 795 51.54 11.57 -51.30
#